data_AF-A0AAU6ZDE6-F1
#
_entry.id   AF-A0AAU6ZDE6-F1
#
_cell.length_a   1.000
_cell.length_b   1.000
_cell.length_c   1.000
_cell.angle_alpha   90.00
_cell.angle_beta   90.00
_cell.angle_gamma   90.00
#
_symmetry.space_group_name_H-M   'P 1'
#
loop_
_entity.id
_entity.type
_entity.pdbx_description
1 polymer ?
#
loop_
_entity_poly.entity_id
_entity_poly.type
_entity_poly.pdbx_seq_one_letter_code
_entity_poly.pdbx_strand_id
1 'polypeptide(L)'
;MLTKQRVKKPPMPVRPVEPGVHQWGYERVQSGIAPTLKPKPQDWKFGVAAVPPATGVAVGAELLQAAAGAVAPTVLAAGVVCGGIVALGLRRKERAALSDRATEDIASLVSTYLTRNSLKVLRWSGGWLGYPAKIRITYDQGAAGNATLREELAELLSDRVGMTYELVKHDPRKRQLVYQVDPGAEEIAAEEDQDPLTERVTKIATKLFSAPSEDAPRIDLEWENEKLSKVHVQHNIGMNLTSALVRKDKAHKFSVQIPGRWKVDWNTEEDTATFTLRPDLPTFIAHPPISPMVGTPQENYKTPLRYGIDETGEHMAWRPWLDPMMLIVGRTGRGKTVVAHSILTELAARGWLIDVSDAKLIEFIGYKSWPNVRCVGAILEEQVRLVHAALELMQDRYAQIVNGEAEEDDFQPYCLFLDEYALFREDLADWYSEIKQQGEPAKVPTSRKVNAVLRAGRTARVHIVLLTQRPDAEVLGSGEPRLNLSCRVSMGPLDMDGARMMYNNPTAGVAVPTNIRGRGTTRNEAGDIVEFQAYWTPDPRKAKEPEDLAILDGLKPAQTLHPKMKIVLPTSTFGEPSKEGMSQELPPTYSEYANARMVPLDYEEPDDTESDQEEPGRDTDLEADVEDTQISTEVTETEPERSILRLVRAGDPESSETGPEKMPPTSRAKSGESLASVSDLRIRQKLEEEDSAEEEPEDGFGEIETLRIEDIVPGTKVLIDEGEGIWGIVADSMADESEEAHWVIACVTDDGADETIVAPEGEIFPIRKQQ
;
A
#
# COMPACT_ATOMS: atom_id res chain seq x y z
N MET A 1 70.52 20.81 34.97
CA MET A 1 71.18 21.29 33.73
C MET A 1 70.89 20.32 32.59
N LEU A 2 71.23 20.70 31.35
CA LEU A 2 71.19 19.90 30.10
C LEU A 2 69.90 19.99 29.24
N THR A 3 69.73 21.19 28.70
CA THR A 3 69.60 21.51 27.27
C THR A 3 69.08 20.43 26.29
N LYS A 4 68.04 20.81 25.54
CA LYS A 4 67.53 20.10 24.36
C LYS A 4 68.58 20.06 23.23
N GLN A 5 68.78 18.89 22.62
CA GLN A 5 69.22 18.79 21.21
C GLN A 5 68.19 17.98 20.40
N ARG A 6 67.79 18.52 19.25
CA ARG A 6 66.92 17.85 18.28
C ARG A 6 67.75 16.88 17.44
N VAL A 7 67.40 15.59 17.45
CA VAL A 7 67.81 14.64 16.39
C VAL A 7 66.59 14.41 15.49
N LYS A 8 66.78 14.52 14.17
CA LYS A 8 65.71 14.33 13.16
C LYS A 8 65.29 12.86 13.10
N LYS A 9 63.98 12.58 13.11
CA LYS A 9 63.44 11.33 12.54
C LYS A 9 63.30 11.50 11.01
N PRO A 10 63.47 10.42 10.22
CA PRO A 10 63.29 10.47 8.77
C PRO A 10 61.82 10.67 8.39
N PRO A 11 61.52 11.14 7.17
CA PRO A 11 60.15 11.19 6.67
C PRO A 11 59.55 9.78 6.57
N MET A 12 58.28 9.63 6.93
CA MET A 12 57.52 8.42 6.60
C MET A 12 57.33 8.33 5.08
N PRO A 13 57.32 7.13 4.48
CA PRO A 13 57.01 6.98 3.07
C PRO A 13 55.56 7.41 2.81
N VAL A 14 55.38 8.25 1.79
CA VAL A 14 54.05 8.56 1.24
C VAL A 14 53.52 7.25 0.64
N ARG A 15 52.41 6.72 1.19
CA ARG A 15 51.67 5.65 0.51
C ARG A 15 51.13 6.20 -0.81
N PRO A 16 51.24 5.47 -1.93
CA PRO A 16 50.49 5.83 -3.14
C PRO A 16 49.00 5.95 -2.79
N VAL A 17 48.37 7.02 -3.24
CA VAL A 17 46.91 7.14 -3.16
C VAL A 17 46.33 6.16 -4.17
N GLU A 18 45.50 5.23 -3.71
CA GLU A 18 44.76 4.35 -4.62
C GLU A 18 43.82 5.19 -5.49
N PRO A 19 43.83 5.03 -6.82
CA PRO A 19 43.11 5.92 -7.74
C PRO A 19 41.57 5.80 -7.66
N GLY A 20 41.02 4.95 -6.79
CA GLY A 20 39.58 4.73 -6.66
C GLY A 20 38.81 5.73 -5.77
N VAL A 21 39.48 6.55 -4.95
CA VAL A 21 38.77 7.40 -3.95
C VAL A 21 38.25 8.73 -4.52
N HIS A 22 38.82 9.22 -5.64
CA HIS A 22 38.44 10.51 -6.20
C HIS A 22 37.10 10.53 -6.97
N GLN A 23 36.61 9.37 -7.43
CA GLN A 23 35.33 9.28 -8.16
C GLN A 23 34.11 9.45 -7.23
N TRP A 24 34.14 8.84 -6.03
CA TRP A 24 33.03 8.82 -5.06
C TRP A 24 32.63 10.19 -4.47
N GLY A 25 33.45 11.22 -4.67
CA GLY A 25 33.15 12.60 -4.27
C GLY A 25 32.47 13.42 -5.36
N TYR A 26 32.75 13.13 -6.64
CA TYR A 26 32.26 13.93 -7.77
C TYR A 26 30.83 13.57 -8.18
N GLU A 27 30.45 12.29 -8.16
CA GLU A 27 29.08 11.84 -8.50
C GLU A 27 28.01 12.44 -7.59
N ARG A 28 28.34 12.72 -6.32
CA ARG A 28 27.36 13.22 -5.36
C ARG A 28 26.91 14.66 -5.66
N VAL A 29 27.78 15.48 -6.26
CA VAL A 29 27.46 16.88 -6.62
C VAL A 29 26.52 16.97 -7.83
N GLN A 30 26.54 15.99 -8.73
CA GLN A 30 25.59 15.92 -9.86
C GLN A 30 24.23 15.29 -9.49
N SER A 31 24.10 14.69 -8.30
CA SER A 31 22.87 13.99 -7.87
C SER A 31 21.79 14.86 -7.20
N GLY A 32 22.04 16.16 -7.00
CA GLY A 32 21.11 17.06 -6.27
C GLY A 32 20.98 16.79 -4.75
N ILE A 33 21.64 15.76 -4.22
CA ILE A 33 21.55 15.39 -2.80
C ILE A 33 22.52 16.24 -1.97
N ALA A 34 21.96 17.15 -1.15
CA ALA A 34 22.73 17.95 -0.21
C ALA A 34 23.56 17.05 0.75
N PRO A 35 24.84 17.37 1.01
CA PRO A 35 25.71 16.53 1.82
C PRO A 35 25.31 16.61 3.30
N THR A 36 24.92 15.47 3.89
CA THR A 36 24.47 15.37 5.29
C THR A 36 25.55 14.85 6.24
N LEU A 37 25.59 15.40 7.45
CA LEU A 37 26.44 14.97 8.55
C LEU A 37 25.85 13.72 9.19
N LYS A 38 26.64 12.65 9.30
CA LYS A 38 26.24 11.49 10.10
C LYS A 38 25.87 11.95 11.52
N PRO A 39 24.72 11.52 12.09
CA PRO A 39 24.31 11.88 13.44
C PRO A 39 25.39 11.50 14.46
N LYS A 40 25.54 12.32 15.50
CA LYS A 40 26.58 12.13 16.50
C LYS A 40 26.34 10.85 17.30
N PRO A 41 27.24 9.84 17.29
CA PRO A 41 27.08 8.67 18.14
C PRO A 41 27.12 9.08 19.61
N GLN A 42 26.15 8.60 20.40
CA GLN A 42 26.00 8.99 21.80
C GLN A 42 26.89 8.12 22.70
N ASP A 43 28.15 8.53 22.83
CA ASP A 43 29.02 8.07 23.91
C ASP A 43 28.48 8.56 25.27
N TRP A 44 27.65 7.75 25.94
CA TRP A 44 27.20 8.01 27.32
C TRP A 44 28.32 7.75 28.34
N LYS A 45 29.43 8.50 28.22
CA LYS A 45 30.64 8.31 29.03
C LYS A 45 30.61 8.95 30.42
N PHE A 46 29.44 9.43 30.86
CA PHE A 46 29.22 9.91 32.22
C PHE A 46 27.85 9.46 32.77
N GLY A 47 27.88 8.46 33.66
CA GLY A 47 26.96 8.41 34.81
C GLY A 47 25.53 7.88 34.61
N VAL A 48 25.36 6.66 34.10
CA VAL A 48 24.31 5.76 34.65
C VAL A 48 24.94 4.78 35.67
N ALA A 49 26.21 4.42 35.47
CA ALA A 49 26.98 3.64 36.43
C ALA A 49 27.61 4.53 37.53
N ALA A 50 26.82 4.97 38.51
CA ALA A 50 27.26 5.34 39.88
C ALA A 50 26.12 5.84 40.81
N VAL A 51 24.89 5.32 40.70
CA VAL A 51 24.05 5.19 41.91
C VAL A 51 24.36 3.79 42.46
N PRO A 52 24.96 3.64 43.65
CA PRO A 52 25.20 2.32 44.21
C PRO A 52 23.88 1.54 44.33
N PRO A 53 23.85 0.22 44.03
CA PRO A 53 22.64 -0.58 44.22
C PRO A 53 22.07 -0.53 45.64
N ALA A 54 22.93 -0.21 46.63
CA ALA A 54 22.55 0.06 48.01
C ALA A 54 21.45 1.13 48.16
N THR A 55 21.36 2.15 47.30
CA THR A 55 20.33 3.19 47.41
C THR A 55 18.96 2.71 46.90
N GLY A 56 18.94 1.91 45.83
CA GLY A 56 17.70 1.33 45.30
C GLY A 56 17.10 0.27 46.24
N VAL A 57 17.97 -0.55 46.86
CA VAL A 57 17.55 -1.54 47.86
C VAL A 57 17.10 -0.88 49.17
N ALA A 58 17.73 0.22 49.61
CA ALA A 58 17.27 0.97 50.78
C ALA A 58 15.88 1.58 50.58
N VAL A 59 15.62 2.24 49.45
CA VAL A 59 14.30 2.81 49.13
C VAL A 59 13.22 1.72 49.02
N GLY A 60 13.55 0.56 48.41
CA GLY A 60 12.64 -0.58 48.36
C GLY A 60 12.37 -1.25 49.71
N ALA A 61 13.35 -1.26 50.62
CA ALA A 61 13.21 -1.85 51.95
C ALA A 61 12.42 -0.97 52.93
N GLU A 62 12.64 0.35 52.93
CA GLU A 62 11.88 1.27 53.80
C GLU A 62 10.42 1.43 53.34
N LEU A 63 10.12 1.29 52.04
CA LEU A 63 8.74 1.30 51.52
C LEU A 63 7.88 0.12 52.01
N LEU A 64 8.47 -0.96 52.54
CA LEU A 64 7.73 -2.05 53.19
C LEU A 64 7.63 -1.91 54.73
N GLN A 65 8.33 -0.95 55.35
CA GLN A 65 8.33 -0.75 56.81
C GLN A 65 8.46 0.73 57.23
N ALA A 66 7.38 1.51 57.12
CA ALA A 66 6.92 2.39 58.22
C ALA A 66 5.68 3.22 57.82
N ALA A 67 4.60 3.04 58.56
CA ALA A 67 3.55 4.05 58.64
C ALA A 67 3.92 5.09 59.72
N ALA A 68 4.69 6.12 59.36
CA ALA A 68 4.70 7.45 60.02
C ALA A 68 5.75 8.40 59.40
N GLY A 69 5.31 9.56 58.89
CA GLY A 69 6.09 10.81 58.87
C GLY A 69 7.34 10.92 57.96
N ALA A 70 7.24 11.80 56.95
CA ALA A 70 8.37 12.52 56.33
C ALA A 70 9.43 11.74 55.50
N VAL A 71 9.00 10.99 54.48
CA VAL A 71 9.90 10.47 53.40
C VAL A 71 9.71 11.20 52.05
N ALA A 72 8.76 12.11 51.94
CA ALA A 72 8.45 12.84 50.70
C ALA A 72 9.62 13.64 50.05
N PRO A 73 10.47 14.40 50.78
CA PRO A 73 11.38 15.34 50.12
C PRO A 73 12.61 14.67 49.49
N THR A 74 13.07 13.52 49.98
CA THR A 74 14.26 12.83 49.46
C THR A 74 14.00 12.11 48.15
N VAL A 75 12.83 11.48 48.00
CA VAL A 75 12.41 10.84 46.74
C VAL A 75 12.16 11.89 45.65
N LEU A 76 11.50 13.00 46.00
CA LEU A 76 11.32 14.15 45.09
C LEU A 76 12.66 14.75 44.65
N ALA A 77 13.61 14.96 45.56
CA ALA A 77 14.93 15.50 45.22
C ALA A 77 15.69 14.57 44.24
N ALA A 78 15.66 13.25 44.44
CA ALA A 78 16.28 12.30 43.53
C ALA A 78 15.60 12.29 42.14
N GLY A 79 14.26 12.34 42.10
CA GLY A 79 13.49 12.45 40.87
C GLY A 79 13.80 13.71 40.07
N VAL A 80 13.90 14.87 40.75
CA VAL A 80 14.25 16.16 40.14
C VAL A 80 15.69 16.15 39.59
N VAL A 81 16.64 15.52 40.28
CA VAL A 81 18.03 15.40 39.79
C VAL A 81 18.11 14.49 38.56
N CYS A 82 17.46 13.32 38.57
CA CYS A 82 17.42 12.42 37.41
C CYS A 82 16.69 13.06 36.22
N GLY A 83 15.53 13.68 36.44
CA GLY A 83 14.79 14.43 35.43
C GLY A 83 15.63 15.56 34.84
N GLY A 84 16.34 16.32 35.69
CA GLY A 84 17.28 17.36 35.27
C GLY A 84 18.44 16.85 34.40
N ILE A 85 18.98 15.66 34.69
CA ILE A 85 20.04 15.04 33.89
C ILE A 85 19.50 14.61 32.51
N VAL A 86 18.32 13.98 32.45
CA VAL A 86 17.66 13.58 31.19
C VAL A 86 17.31 14.81 30.35
N ALA A 87 16.72 15.83 30.97
CA ALA A 87 16.43 17.13 30.36
C ALA A 87 17.69 17.80 29.77
N LEU A 88 18.79 17.86 30.53
CA LEU A 88 20.07 18.38 30.04
C LEU A 88 20.66 17.53 28.90
N GLY A 89 20.37 16.23 28.87
CA GLY A 89 20.70 15.33 27.77
C GLY A 89 19.91 15.64 26.49
N LEU A 90 18.59 15.76 26.60
CA LEU A 90 17.68 16.12 25.49
C LEU A 90 18.02 17.50 24.92
N ARG A 91 18.14 18.51 25.78
CA ARG A 91 18.58 19.87 25.41
C ARG A 91 19.90 19.88 24.66
N ARG A 92 20.86 19.03 25.03
CA ARG A 92 22.15 18.88 24.32
C ARG A 92 22.00 18.16 22.98
N LYS A 93 21.08 17.19 22.85
CA LYS A 93 20.76 16.48 21.61
C LYS A 93 20.14 17.45 20.58
N GLU A 94 19.17 18.26 20.99
CA GLU A 94 18.46 19.20 20.13
C GLU A 94 19.35 20.36 19.69
N ARG A 95 20.12 20.95 20.62
CA ARG A 95 21.15 21.96 20.29
C ARG A 95 22.22 21.42 19.34
N ALA A 96 22.59 20.14 19.45
CA ALA A 96 23.50 19.50 18.51
C ALA A 96 22.86 19.30 17.13
N ALA A 97 21.59 18.87 17.06
CA ALA A 97 20.87 18.73 15.80
C ALA A 97 20.69 20.07 15.07
N LEU A 98 20.37 21.15 15.81
CA LEU A 98 20.27 22.51 15.25
C LEU A 98 21.64 23.00 14.73
N SER A 99 22.72 22.77 15.49
CA SER A 99 24.07 23.12 15.07
C SER A 99 24.57 22.29 13.88
N ASP A 100 24.21 21.00 13.80
CA ASP A 100 24.59 20.12 12.69
C ASP A 100 23.88 20.55 11.40
N ARG A 101 22.56 20.80 11.47
CA ARG A 101 21.77 21.34 10.34
C ARG A 101 22.33 22.68 9.85
N ALA A 102 22.55 23.64 10.74
CA ALA A 102 23.15 24.92 10.38
C ALA A 102 24.59 24.78 9.80
N THR A 103 25.28 23.66 10.09
CA THR A 103 26.58 23.35 9.44
C THR A 103 26.39 22.79 8.04
N GLU A 104 25.32 22.02 7.80
CA GLU A 104 24.95 21.49 6.48
C GLU A 104 24.52 22.61 5.53
N ASP A 105 23.67 23.54 5.99
CA ASP A 105 23.16 24.63 5.16
C ASP A 105 24.28 25.58 4.67
N ILE A 106 25.23 25.95 5.55
CA ILE A 106 26.34 26.85 5.17
C ILE A 106 27.47 26.12 4.43
N ALA A 107 27.44 24.78 4.32
CA ALA A 107 28.60 24.02 3.85
C ALA A 107 29.00 24.40 2.43
N SER A 108 28.01 24.57 1.55
CA SER A 108 28.17 25.01 0.16
C SER A 108 28.88 26.36 0.02
N LEU A 109 28.65 27.28 0.97
CA LEU A 109 29.22 28.63 0.98
C LEU A 109 30.59 28.72 1.65
N VAL A 110 30.90 27.82 2.60
CA VAL A 110 31.99 28.02 3.58
C VAL A 110 33.18 27.05 3.39
N SER A 111 32.93 25.82 2.96
CA SER A 111 33.96 24.76 2.96
C SER A 111 33.71 23.69 1.90
N THR A 112 34.76 23.29 1.17
CA THR A 112 34.67 22.21 0.16
C THR A 112 34.36 20.84 0.78
N TYR A 113 34.51 20.71 2.10
CA TYR A 113 34.23 19.50 2.85
C TYR A 113 33.33 19.78 4.06
N LEU A 114 32.21 19.08 4.13
CA LEU A 114 31.26 19.12 5.23
C LEU A 114 31.90 18.65 6.56
N THR A 115 32.25 19.59 7.45
CA THR A 115 32.81 19.24 8.77
C THR A 115 32.13 19.98 9.92
N ARG A 116 31.94 19.27 11.05
CA ARG A 116 31.45 19.83 12.34
C ARG A 116 32.37 20.88 12.98
N ASN A 117 33.47 21.25 12.31
CA ASN A 117 34.36 22.34 12.72
C ASN A 117 34.13 23.63 11.90
N SER A 118 33.39 23.54 10.78
CA SER A 118 33.05 24.69 9.93
C SER A 118 32.12 25.68 10.66
N LEU A 119 31.23 25.20 11.55
CA LEU A 119 30.43 26.03 12.47
C LEU A 119 30.61 25.60 13.93
N LYS A 120 30.73 26.56 14.83
CA LYS A 120 30.79 26.35 16.27
C LYS A 120 30.05 27.45 17.03
N VAL A 121 28.96 27.07 17.70
CA VAL A 121 28.26 27.97 18.64
C VAL A 121 29.15 28.26 19.85
N LEU A 122 29.31 29.55 20.17
CA LEU A 122 30.10 30.07 21.30
C LEU A 122 29.23 30.46 22.50
N ARG A 123 28.02 30.97 22.27
CA ARG A 123 27.02 31.33 23.30
C ARG A 123 25.64 30.88 22.85
N TRP A 124 24.84 30.41 23.79
CA TRP A 124 23.39 30.22 23.64
C TRP A 124 22.67 31.23 24.54
N SER A 125 21.53 31.76 24.10
CA SER A 125 20.62 32.65 24.83
C SER A 125 19.17 32.18 24.60
N GLY A 126 18.18 32.80 25.26
CA GLY A 126 16.80 32.32 25.25
C GLY A 126 16.58 31.02 26.06
N GLY A 127 15.33 30.78 26.47
CA GLY A 127 14.91 29.87 27.55
C GLY A 127 15.38 28.40 27.49
N TRP A 128 14.44 27.46 27.31
CA TRP A 128 14.74 26.03 27.42
C TRP A 128 15.61 25.54 26.26
N LEU A 129 15.09 25.51 25.03
CA LEU A 129 15.92 25.19 23.86
C LEU A 129 16.98 26.28 23.63
N GLY A 130 16.53 27.53 23.53
CA GLY A 130 17.37 28.72 23.29
C GLY A 130 18.01 28.76 21.89
N TYR A 131 18.37 29.97 21.45
CA TYR A 131 19.02 30.26 20.18
C TYR A 131 20.55 30.45 20.33
N PRO A 132 21.34 30.17 19.27
CA PRO A 132 22.81 30.26 19.30
C PRO A 132 23.35 31.70 19.20
N ALA A 133 23.04 32.54 20.19
CA ALA A 133 23.34 33.98 20.27
C ALA A 133 24.75 34.45 19.84
N LYS A 134 25.78 33.59 19.83
CA LYS A 134 27.07 33.90 19.20
C LYS A 134 27.64 32.68 18.49
N ILE A 135 27.92 32.80 17.20
CA ILE A 135 28.38 31.71 16.32
C ILE A 135 29.76 32.05 15.77
N ARG A 136 30.65 31.05 15.67
CA ARG A 136 31.91 31.13 14.92
C ARG A 136 31.84 30.23 13.71
N ILE A 137 32.14 30.78 12.54
CA ILE A 137 32.28 30.04 11.28
C ILE A 137 33.77 30.01 10.90
N THR A 138 34.25 28.86 10.40
CA THR A 138 35.62 28.67 9.91
C THR A 138 35.57 28.27 8.44
N TYR A 139 36.31 28.96 7.57
CA TYR A 139 36.16 28.86 6.11
C TYR A 139 37.47 28.47 5.38
N ASP A 140 37.34 27.94 4.17
CA ASP A 140 38.47 27.46 3.35
C ASP A 140 39.14 28.54 2.47
N GLN A 141 40.25 28.21 1.79
CA GLN A 141 40.96 29.17 0.93
C GLN A 141 40.15 29.52 -0.31
N GLY A 142 39.51 30.69 -0.30
CA GLY A 142 38.76 31.25 -1.43
C GLY A 142 37.42 31.87 -1.01
N ALA A 143 36.74 31.27 -0.01
CA ALA A 143 35.36 31.62 0.33
C ALA A 143 35.18 33.06 0.85
N ALA A 144 35.62 33.38 2.07
CA ALA A 144 35.34 34.69 2.68
C ALA A 144 36.35 35.80 2.32
N GLY A 145 36.73 35.86 1.04
CA GLY A 145 37.31 37.07 0.44
C GLY A 145 36.22 38.07 0.00
N ASN A 146 35.05 37.56 -0.40
CA ASN A 146 33.99 38.38 -0.95
C ASN A 146 33.18 39.13 0.14
N ALA A 147 32.52 40.23 -0.23
CA ALA A 147 31.61 40.97 0.67
C ALA A 147 30.22 40.31 0.70
N THR A 148 29.65 40.04 -0.48
CA THR A 148 28.33 39.42 -0.68
C THR A 148 28.16 38.15 0.13
N LEU A 149 29.13 37.24 0.10
CA LEU A 149 29.11 35.98 0.84
C LEU A 149 29.05 36.15 2.37
N ARG A 150 29.46 37.30 2.92
CA ARG A 150 29.34 37.58 4.36
C ARG A 150 27.94 38.07 4.75
N GLU A 151 27.22 38.67 3.79
CA GLU A 151 25.84 39.13 3.91
C GLU A 151 24.88 37.94 3.69
N GLU A 152 25.08 37.14 2.64
CA GLU A 152 24.37 35.86 2.40
C GLU A 152 24.45 34.92 3.62
N LEU A 153 25.63 34.82 4.26
CA LEU A 153 25.78 34.03 5.49
C LEU A 153 25.09 34.66 6.71
N ALA A 154 24.92 35.98 6.75
CA ALA A 154 24.17 36.64 7.82
C ALA A 154 22.66 36.38 7.67
N GLU A 155 22.16 36.54 6.44
CA GLU A 155 20.76 36.30 6.05
C GLU A 155 20.36 34.84 6.29
N LEU A 156 21.12 33.87 5.74
CA LEU A 156 20.86 32.44 5.91
C LEU A 156 20.87 32.01 7.39
N LEU A 157 21.79 32.53 8.21
CA LEU A 157 21.78 32.29 9.66
C LEU A 157 20.55 32.91 10.35
N SER A 158 20.11 34.08 9.89
CA SER A 158 18.97 34.80 10.45
C SER A 158 17.66 34.08 10.17
N ASP A 159 17.42 33.72 8.90
CA ASP A 159 16.26 32.92 8.46
C ASP A 159 16.18 31.58 9.19
N ARG A 160 17.33 30.92 9.37
CA ARG A 160 17.37 29.56 9.95
C ARG A 160 17.09 29.54 11.45
N VAL A 161 17.38 30.63 12.16
CA VAL A 161 17.28 30.72 13.62
C VAL A 161 16.10 31.60 14.07
N GLY A 162 15.58 32.48 13.19
CA GLY A 162 14.54 33.45 13.53
C GLY A 162 15.05 34.67 14.30
N MET A 163 16.35 34.94 14.28
CA MET A 163 16.98 36.07 15.00
C MET A 163 18.00 36.73 14.08
N THR A 164 17.98 38.06 13.94
CA THR A 164 18.91 38.79 13.05
C THR A 164 20.37 38.67 13.53
N TYR A 165 21.26 38.18 12.68
CA TYR A 165 22.70 38.07 12.95
C TYR A 165 23.53 39.17 12.27
N GLU A 166 24.39 39.83 13.04
CA GLU A 166 25.41 40.76 12.54
C GLU A 166 26.83 40.15 12.58
N LEU A 167 27.70 40.57 11.64
CA LEU A 167 29.10 40.14 11.60
C LEU A 167 29.96 40.97 12.56
N VAL A 168 30.10 40.51 13.80
CA VAL A 168 30.90 41.17 14.85
C VAL A 168 32.41 41.08 14.60
N LYS A 169 32.90 40.04 13.93
CA LYS A 169 34.36 39.91 13.67
C LYS A 169 34.72 39.04 12.47
N HIS A 170 35.66 39.52 11.66
CA HIS A 170 36.40 38.76 10.66
C HIS A 170 37.89 38.67 11.05
N ASP A 171 38.46 37.47 11.10
CA ASP A 171 39.91 37.24 11.26
C ASP A 171 40.43 36.48 10.02
N PRO A 172 40.89 37.19 8.98
CA PRO A 172 41.33 36.58 7.73
C PRO A 172 42.53 35.63 7.88
N ARG A 173 43.38 35.86 8.89
CA ARG A 173 44.58 35.04 9.15
C ARG A 173 44.23 33.70 9.78
N LYS A 174 43.17 33.63 10.57
CA LYS A 174 42.64 32.38 11.17
C LYS A 174 41.48 31.78 10.39
N ARG A 175 41.05 32.44 9.31
CA ARG A 175 39.88 32.12 8.49
C ARG A 175 38.62 31.93 9.31
N GLN A 176 38.34 32.92 10.17
CA GLN A 176 37.20 32.88 11.09
C GLN A 176 36.30 34.09 10.92
N LEU A 177 35.00 33.82 10.84
CA LEU A 177 33.92 34.80 11.00
C LEU A 177 33.26 34.56 12.36
N VAL A 178 32.81 35.62 13.02
CA VAL A 178 32.04 35.54 14.26
C VAL A 178 30.81 36.41 14.11
N TYR A 179 29.65 35.76 14.09
CA TYR A 179 28.35 36.38 14.05
C TYR A 179 27.74 36.42 15.45
N GLN A 180 26.93 37.42 15.74
CA GLN A 180 26.17 37.56 16.98
C GLN A 180 24.76 38.03 16.64
N VAL A 181 23.77 37.66 17.47
CA VAL A 181 22.44 38.24 17.36
C VAL A 181 22.50 39.73 17.69
N ASP A 182 21.79 40.54 16.90
CA ASP A 182 21.60 41.98 17.10
C ASP A 182 20.97 42.24 18.49
N PRO A 183 21.58 43.08 19.36
CA PRO A 183 21.00 43.45 20.64
C PRO A 183 19.56 43.98 20.57
N GLY A 184 19.18 44.68 19.49
CA GLY A 184 17.79 45.15 19.30
C GLY A 184 16.80 44.01 19.06
N ALA A 185 17.25 42.91 18.43
CA ALA A 185 16.45 41.70 18.31
C ALA A 185 16.40 40.89 19.62
N GLU A 186 17.43 40.95 20.48
CA GLU A 186 17.35 40.37 21.83
C GLU A 186 16.33 41.12 22.73
N GLU A 187 16.08 42.42 22.51
CA GLU A 187 15.05 43.20 23.23
C GLU A 187 13.62 42.93 22.71
N ILE A 188 13.40 42.92 21.39
CA ILE A 188 12.06 42.61 20.80
C ILE A 188 11.60 41.20 21.21
N ALA A 189 12.49 40.21 21.11
CA ALA A 189 12.19 38.82 21.52
C ALA A 189 12.09 38.62 23.05
N ALA A 190 12.25 39.68 23.86
CA ALA A 190 12.00 39.67 25.29
C ALA A 190 10.66 40.31 25.68
N GLU A 191 10.01 41.05 24.77
CA GLU A 191 8.66 41.60 24.97
C GLU A 191 7.56 40.71 24.36
N GLU A 192 7.86 39.95 23.29
CA GLU A 192 6.93 38.97 22.69
C GLU A 192 7.10 37.56 23.28
N ASP A 193 6.46 37.29 24.42
CA ASP A 193 6.44 35.99 25.10
C ASP A 193 5.49 34.97 24.41
N GLN A 194 5.64 34.80 23.09
CA GLN A 194 4.93 33.79 22.29
C GLN A 194 5.90 32.66 21.86
N ASP A 195 5.42 31.41 21.90
CA ASP A 195 6.23 30.26 21.48
C ASP A 195 6.65 30.39 20.00
N PRO A 196 7.95 30.32 19.64
CA PRO A 196 8.40 30.39 18.25
C PRO A 196 7.83 29.28 17.34
N LEU A 197 7.28 28.19 17.90
CA LEU A 197 6.49 27.23 17.12
C LEU A 197 5.12 27.81 16.71
N THR A 198 4.46 28.59 17.57
CA THR A 198 3.19 29.27 17.28
C THR A 198 3.35 30.26 16.13
N GLU A 199 4.33 31.16 16.20
CA GLU A 199 4.57 32.15 15.12
C GLU A 199 4.85 31.44 13.79
N ARG A 200 5.70 30.41 13.81
CA ARG A 200 6.04 29.59 12.64
C ARG A 200 4.80 28.92 12.04
N VAL A 201 3.98 28.24 12.86
CA VAL A 201 2.77 27.54 12.41
C VAL A 201 1.77 28.53 11.83
N THR A 202 1.52 29.65 12.52
CA THR A 202 0.63 30.71 12.04
C THR A 202 1.11 31.27 10.71
N LYS A 203 2.39 31.66 10.59
CA LYS A 203 2.98 32.21 9.36
C LYS A 203 2.91 31.23 8.18
N ILE A 204 3.14 29.93 8.42
CA ILE A 204 3.01 28.87 7.41
C ILE A 204 1.54 28.70 7.00
N ALA A 205 0.62 28.58 7.96
CA ALA A 205 -0.80 28.43 7.67
C ALA A 205 -1.35 29.65 6.92
N THR A 206 -1.06 30.88 7.36
CA THR A 206 -1.41 32.10 6.62
C THR A 206 -0.85 32.07 5.19
N LYS A 207 0.43 31.74 5.00
CA LYS A 207 1.03 31.66 3.64
C LYS A 207 0.42 30.56 2.77
N LEU A 208 -0.04 29.45 3.35
CA LEU A 208 -0.67 28.36 2.62
C LEU A 208 -2.17 28.58 2.35
N PHE A 209 -2.86 29.40 3.13
CA PHE A 209 -4.32 29.53 3.13
C PHE A 209 -4.87 30.92 2.81
N SER A 210 -4.03 31.94 2.62
CA SER A 210 -4.48 33.26 2.15
C SER A 210 -4.65 33.33 0.63
N ALA A 211 -5.60 34.13 0.16
CA ALA A 211 -5.67 34.63 -1.22
C ALA A 211 -5.27 36.12 -1.30
N PRO A 212 -4.88 36.64 -2.49
CA PRO A 212 -4.44 38.04 -2.64
C PRO A 212 -5.52 39.10 -2.38
N SER A 213 -6.80 38.71 -2.36
CA SER A 213 -7.96 39.62 -2.35
C SER A 213 -8.99 39.32 -1.24
N GLU A 214 -8.65 38.46 -0.28
CA GLU A 214 -9.58 37.98 0.75
C GLU A 214 -9.00 38.14 2.16
N ASP A 215 -9.85 38.06 3.18
CA ASP A 215 -9.45 38.16 4.59
C ASP A 215 -8.43 37.08 4.97
N ALA A 216 -7.56 37.37 5.95
CA ALA A 216 -6.58 36.41 6.42
C ALA A 216 -7.28 35.17 7.06
N PRO A 217 -6.78 33.94 6.81
CA PRO A 217 -7.35 32.74 7.39
C PRO A 217 -7.23 32.78 8.91
N ARG A 218 -8.31 32.39 9.61
CA ARG A 218 -8.31 32.28 11.06
C ARG A 218 -7.69 30.94 11.46
N ILE A 219 -6.75 30.98 12.40
CA ILE A 219 -5.96 29.83 12.82
C ILE A 219 -6.12 29.66 14.33
N ASP A 220 -6.73 28.57 14.76
CA ASP A 220 -6.88 28.19 16.17
C ASP A 220 -5.96 26.99 16.47
N LEU A 221 -5.22 27.03 17.58
CA LEU A 221 -4.19 26.03 17.94
C LEU A 221 -4.59 25.29 19.23
N GLU A 222 -4.58 23.95 19.19
CA GLU A 222 -4.78 23.11 20.37
C GLU A 222 -3.47 22.42 20.77
N TRP A 223 -3.23 22.37 22.09
CA TRP A 223 -1.97 21.91 22.68
C TRP A 223 -2.23 20.84 23.74
N GLU A 224 -1.50 19.74 23.67
CA GLU A 224 -1.53 18.65 24.65
C GLU A 224 -0.13 18.36 25.16
N ASN A 225 0.06 18.38 26.48
CA ASN A 225 1.34 18.05 27.13
C ASN A 225 2.55 18.81 26.53
N GLU A 226 2.41 20.13 26.34
CA GLU A 226 3.43 21.02 25.73
C GLU A 226 3.79 20.69 24.26
N LYS A 227 3.00 19.83 23.59
CA LYS A 227 3.12 19.51 22.16
C LYS A 227 1.90 20.07 21.44
N LEU A 228 2.10 20.77 20.32
CA LEU A 228 1.00 21.18 19.45
C LEU A 228 0.32 19.92 18.90
N SER A 229 -0.94 19.69 19.27
CA SER A 229 -1.69 18.48 18.89
C SER A 229 -2.59 18.73 17.68
N LYS A 230 -3.09 19.96 17.51
CA LYS A 230 -4.02 20.30 16.43
C LYS A 230 -3.88 21.75 15.98
N VAL A 231 -4.09 21.97 14.68
CA VAL A 231 -4.13 23.28 14.04
C VAL A 231 -5.40 23.32 13.20
N HIS A 232 -6.38 24.11 13.62
CA HIS A 232 -7.61 24.31 12.88
C HIS A 232 -7.48 25.61 12.07
N VAL A 233 -7.65 25.52 10.75
CA VAL A 233 -7.54 26.64 9.84
C VAL A 233 -8.88 26.86 9.15
N GLN A 234 -9.56 27.95 9.48
CA GLN A 234 -10.69 28.48 8.72
C GLN A 234 -10.14 29.37 7.60
N HIS A 235 -10.47 29.05 6.36
CA HIS A 235 -10.03 29.78 5.18
C HIS A 235 -11.22 30.26 4.35
N ASN A 236 -10.91 30.85 3.19
CA ASN A 236 -11.84 31.35 2.17
C ASN A 236 -11.49 30.84 0.75
N ILE A 237 -10.29 30.26 0.58
CA ILE A 237 -9.80 29.69 -0.68
C ILE A 237 -10.46 28.35 -1.09
N GLY A 238 -11.73 28.11 -0.73
CA GLY A 238 -12.45 26.86 -0.94
C GLY A 238 -12.44 26.35 -2.38
N MET A 239 -12.71 27.26 -3.34
CA MET A 239 -12.69 26.93 -4.77
C MET A 239 -11.31 26.43 -5.23
N ASN A 240 -10.21 27.00 -4.71
CA ASN A 240 -8.85 26.59 -5.04
C ASN A 240 -8.45 25.26 -4.37
N LEU A 241 -9.21 24.80 -3.38
CA LEU A 241 -9.00 23.54 -2.65
C LEU A 241 -9.88 22.40 -3.15
N THR A 242 -10.73 22.62 -4.15
CA THR A 242 -11.50 21.56 -4.82
C THR A 242 -10.56 20.46 -5.37
N SER A 243 -9.46 20.85 -6.01
CA SER A 243 -8.43 19.93 -6.51
C SER A 243 -7.76 19.13 -5.39
N ALA A 244 -7.78 17.80 -5.52
CA ALA A 244 -7.08 16.89 -4.62
C ALA A 244 -5.55 17.08 -4.66
N LEU A 245 -5.00 17.54 -5.79
CA LEU A 245 -3.57 17.78 -5.95
C LEU A 245 -3.12 19.03 -5.18
N VAL A 246 -3.91 20.11 -5.22
CA VAL A 246 -3.65 21.34 -4.45
C VAL A 246 -3.77 21.10 -2.95
N ARG A 247 -4.79 20.34 -2.51
CA ARG A 247 -4.90 19.88 -1.11
C ARG A 247 -3.69 19.05 -0.68
N LYS A 248 -3.22 18.12 -1.50
CA LYS A 248 -2.01 17.32 -1.24
C LYS A 248 -0.77 18.22 -1.12
N ASP A 249 -0.56 19.16 -2.03
CA ASP A 249 0.59 20.07 -2.03
C ASP A 249 0.63 20.93 -0.76
N LYS A 250 -0.48 21.59 -0.38
CA LYS A 250 -0.56 22.38 0.84
C LYS A 250 -0.37 21.51 2.09
N ALA A 251 -0.95 20.31 2.14
CA ALA A 251 -0.76 19.36 3.25
C ALA A 251 0.69 18.88 3.37
N HIS A 252 1.36 18.65 2.25
CA HIS A 252 2.77 18.28 2.19
C HIS A 252 3.66 19.43 2.67
N LYS A 253 3.46 20.65 2.13
CA LYS A 253 4.18 21.87 2.55
C LYS A 253 4.04 22.11 4.06
N PHE A 254 2.83 22.01 4.60
CA PHE A 254 2.58 22.08 6.05
C PHE A 254 3.38 21.03 6.83
N SER A 255 3.27 19.75 6.42
CA SER A 255 3.92 18.63 7.12
C SER A 255 5.46 18.61 7.02
N VAL A 256 6.03 19.19 5.95
CA VAL A 256 7.49 19.36 5.80
C VAL A 256 7.99 20.53 6.64
N GLN A 257 7.20 21.60 6.75
CA GLN A 257 7.61 22.83 7.43
C GLN A 257 7.29 22.84 8.93
N ILE A 258 6.42 21.97 9.44
CA ILE A 258 6.06 21.88 10.87
C ILE A 258 6.47 20.51 11.43
N PRO A 259 7.28 20.45 12.51
CA PRO A 259 7.71 19.18 13.10
C PRO A 259 6.54 18.28 13.50
N GLY A 260 6.61 17.00 13.13
CA GLY A 260 5.57 16.02 13.41
C GLY A 260 5.12 15.28 12.15
N ARG A 261 4.19 14.33 12.31
CA ARG A 261 3.48 13.71 11.19
C ARG A 261 2.03 14.16 11.29
N TRP A 262 1.56 14.96 10.35
CA TRP A 262 0.23 15.56 10.44
C TRP A 262 -0.76 14.79 9.57
N LYS A 263 -1.92 14.43 10.13
CA LYS A 263 -3.12 14.05 9.38
C LYS A 263 -3.89 15.34 9.13
N VAL A 264 -4.26 15.60 7.88
CA VAL A 264 -5.16 16.71 7.56
C VAL A 264 -6.55 16.16 7.28
N ASP A 265 -7.55 16.81 7.86
CA ASP A 265 -8.96 16.65 7.54
C ASP A 265 -9.44 17.91 6.82
N TRP A 266 -10.23 17.73 5.76
CA TRP A 266 -10.61 18.78 4.82
C TRP A 266 -12.14 18.88 4.73
N ASN A 267 -12.72 19.92 5.31
CA ASN A 267 -14.12 20.26 5.08
C ASN A 267 -14.22 21.39 4.04
N THR A 268 -14.53 21.02 2.80
CA THR A 268 -14.72 21.95 1.68
C THR A 268 -16.10 22.62 1.65
N GLU A 269 -17.03 22.24 2.53
CA GLU A 269 -18.35 22.89 2.65
C GLU A 269 -18.33 24.03 3.67
N GLU A 270 -17.55 23.87 4.75
CA GLU A 270 -17.36 24.89 5.80
C GLU A 270 -16.07 25.70 5.62
N ASP A 271 -15.29 25.45 4.56
CA ASP A 271 -13.98 26.05 4.32
C ASP A 271 -12.99 25.92 5.50
N THR A 272 -12.89 24.72 6.06
CA THR A 272 -11.93 24.41 7.13
C THR A 272 -10.95 23.29 6.78
N ALA A 273 -9.71 23.46 7.23
CA ALA A 273 -8.65 22.46 7.18
C ALA A 273 -8.13 22.20 8.60
N THR A 274 -8.31 20.98 9.10
CA THR A 274 -7.88 20.59 10.45
C THR A 274 -6.67 19.68 10.38
N PHE A 275 -5.51 20.17 10.79
CA PHE A 275 -4.29 19.37 10.90
C PHE A 275 -4.18 18.80 12.32
N THR A 276 -4.23 17.49 12.45
CA THR A 276 -4.04 16.77 13.72
C THR A 276 -2.71 16.04 13.71
N LEU A 277 -1.92 16.19 14.77
CA LEU A 277 -0.66 15.48 14.92
C LEU A 277 -0.93 13.98 15.17
N ARG A 278 -0.37 13.12 14.33
CA ARG A 278 -0.45 11.67 14.50
C ARG A 278 0.31 11.24 15.77
N PRO A 279 -0.28 10.37 16.59
CA PRO A 279 0.39 9.84 17.78
C PRO A 279 1.57 8.93 17.40
N ASP A 280 2.49 8.75 18.36
CA ASP A 280 3.68 7.94 18.19
C ASP A 280 3.35 6.44 18.36
N LEU A 281 2.86 5.84 17.27
CA LEU A 281 2.56 4.41 17.17
C LEU A 281 3.79 3.50 17.47
N PRO A 282 3.63 2.39 18.22
CA PRO A 282 4.67 1.39 18.40
C PRO A 282 5.23 0.88 17.06
N THR A 283 6.54 0.63 17.00
CA THR A 283 7.23 0.09 15.81
C THR A 283 7.20 -1.43 15.71
N PHE A 284 6.81 -2.10 16.80
CA PHE A 284 6.73 -3.54 16.95
C PHE A 284 5.65 -3.84 17.99
N ILE A 285 4.79 -4.81 17.70
CA ILE A 285 3.77 -5.32 18.64
C ILE A 285 3.75 -6.84 18.44
N ALA A 286 4.10 -7.61 19.45
CA ALA A 286 3.98 -9.07 19.41
C ALA A 286 2.50 -9.47 19.23
N HIS A 287 2.22 -10.53 18.48
CA HIS A 287 0.84 -11.01 18.36
C HIS A 287 0.32 -11.45 19.74
N PRO A 288 -0.82 -10.91 20.20
CA PRO A 288 -1.41 -11.35 21.47
C PRO A 288 -1.77 -12.84 21.42
N PRO A 289 -1.67 -13.58 22.54
CA PRO A 289 -2.13 -14.96 22.60
C PRO A 289 -3.64 -15.03 22.38
N ILE A 290 -4.10 -16.07 21.69
CA ILE A 290 -5.51 -16.26 21.34
C ILE A 290 -6.16 -17.14 22.41
N SER A 291 -7.12 -16.58 23.15
CA SER A 291 -7.89 -17.36 24.11
C SER A 291 -8.65 -18.49 23.42
N PRO A 292 -8.62 -19.74 23.94
CA PRO A 292 -9.42 -20.83 23.40
C PRO A 292 -10.90 -20.48 23.33
N MET A 293 -11.51 -20.64 22.15
CA MET A 293 -12.93 -20.36 21.97
C MET A 293 -13.79 -21.49 22.55
N VAL A 294 -14.96 -21.14 23.05
CA VAL A 294 -15.97 -22.09 23.56
C VAL A 294 -17.00 -22.33 22.46
N GLY A 295 -17.39 -23.59 22.25
CA GLY A 295 -18.32 -23.99 21.19
C GLY A 295 -17.61 -24.34 19.88
N THR A 296 -18.39 -24.38 18.81
CA THR A 296 -17.98 -24.80 17.45
C THR A 296 -17.41 -23.63 16.63
N PRO A 297 -16.66 -23.89 15.55
CA PRO A 297 -16.24 -22.85 14.60
C PRO A 297 -17.41 -22.08 13.97
N GLN A 298 -18.57 -22.74 13.79
CA GLN A 298 -19.82 -22.16 13.30
C GLN A 298 -20.38 -21.09 14.23
N GLU A 299 -20.54 -21.42 15.52
CA GLU A 299 -21.04 -20.49 16.54
C GLU A 299 -20.11 -19.28 16.69
N ASN A 300 -18.79 -19.52 16.58
CA ASN A 300 -17.75 -18.51 16.71
C ASN A 300 -17.45 -17.73 15.41
N TYR A 301 -18.15 -18.00 14.31
CA TYR A 301 -17.94 -17.36 13.00
C TYR A 301 -17.98 -15.82 13.03
N LYS A 302 -18.84 -15.25 13.89
CA LYS A 302 -19.03 -13.79 14.06
C LYS A 302 -18.02 -13.14 15.03
N THR A 303 -16.87 -13.80 15.28
CA THR A 303 -15.77 -13.29 16.11
C THR A 303 -14.74 -12.52 15.28
N PRO A 304 -14.39 -11.25 15.59
CA PRO A 304 -13.38 -10.50 14.85
C PRO A 304 -11.99 -11.17 14.89
N LEU A 305 -11.30 -11.18 13.75
CA LEU A 305 -9.96 -11.73 13.55
C LEU A 305 -8.92 -10.60 13.61
N ARG A 306 -8.16 -10.50 14.69
CA ARG A 306 -7.31 -9.33 14.97
C ARG A 306 -5.96 -9.42 14.25
N TYR A 307 -5.47 -8.33 13.69
CA TYR A 307 -4.21 -8.33 12.93
C TYR A 307 -3.27 -7.14 13.21
N GLY A 308 -3.69 -6.18 14.03
CA GLY A 308 -2.84 -5.06 14.44
C GLY A 308 -3.53 -4.09 15.40
N ILE A 309 -2.86 -2.97 15.66
CA ILE A 309 -3.35 -1.87 16.50
C ILE A 309 -3.17 -0.53 15.77
N ASP A 310 -4.17 0.34 15.82
CA ASP A 310 -4.15 1.66 15.18
C ASP A 310 -3.60 2.78 16.07
N GLU A 311 -3.62 4.01 15.54
CA GLU A 311 -3.17 5.24 16.22
C GLU A 311 -3.85 5.51 17.57
N THR A 312 -5.06 4.99 17.79
CA THR A 312 -5.82 5.18 19.04
C THR A 312 -5.56 4.09 20.08
N GLY A 313 -4.90 3.00 19.70
CA GLY A 313 -4.77 1.80 20.50
C GLY A 313 -5.86 0.76 20.26
N GLU A 314 -6.77 0.98 19.30
CA GLU A 314 -7.83 0.03 18.96
C GLU A 314 -7.32 -1.14 18.12
N HIS A 315 -7.93 -2.32 18.33
CA HIS A 315 -7.60 -3.54 17.59
C HIS A 315 -8.15 -3.47 16.17
N MET A 316 -7.27 -3.43 15.17
CA MET A 316 -7.65 -3.65 13.78
C MET A 316 -7.98 -5.12 13.57
N ALA A 317 -9.19 -5.40 13.06
CA ALA A 317 -9.71 -6.75 12.91
C ALA A 317 -10.52 -6.93 11.63
N TRP A 318 -10.39 -8.12 11.02
CA TRP A 318 -11.21 -8.55 9.89
C TRP A 318 -12.50 -9.20 10.41
N ARG A 319 -13.61 -8.92 9.75
CA ARG A 319 -14.95 -9.40 10.08
C ARG A 319 -15.56 -10.12 8.86
N PRO A 320 -15.26 -11.41 8.63
CA PRO A 320 -15.66 -12.12 7.39
C PRO A 320 -17.17 -12.11 7.09
N TRP A 321 -18.01 -11.94 8.10
CA TRP A 321 -19.47 -11.84 7.94
C TRP A 321 -19.97 -10.46 7.49
N LEU A 322 -19.13 -9.42 7.55
CA LEU A 322 -19.39 -8.08 6.99
C LEU A 322 -18.57 -7.87 5.71
N ASP A 323 -17.27 -8.20 5.78
CA ASP A 323 -16.29 -8.06 4.71
C ASP A 323 -15.88 -9.44 4.19
N PRO A 324 -16.52 -9.98 3.13
CA PRO A 324 -16.41 -11.41 2.82
C PRO A 324 -15.01 -11.86 2.41
N MET A 325 -14.24 -10.98 1.77
CA MET A 325 -12.92 -11.29 1.23
C MET A 325 -11.91 -10.22 1.67
N MET A 326 -10.67 -10.64 1.89
CA MET A 326 -9.59 -9.77 2.35
C MET A 326 -8.52 -9.59 1.27
N LEU A 327 -8.07 -8.36 1.09
CA LEU A 327 -6.98 -7.99 0.19
C LEU A 327 -5.81 -7.41 1.01
N ILE A 328 -4.65 -8.04 0.91
CA ILE A 328 -3.41 -7.60 1.57
C ILE A 328 -2.39 -7.20 0.50
N VAL A 329 -2.04 -5.91 0.48
CA VAL A 329 -1.13 -5.33 -0.51
C VAL A 329 0.16 -4.86 0.17
N GLY A 330 1.29 -5.02 -0.50
CA GLY A 330 2.52 -4.34 -0.07
C GLY A 330 3.77 -4.89 -0.71
N ARG A 331 4.74 -4.00 -0.96
CA ARG A 331 6.05 -4.36 -1.52
C ARG A 331 6.80 -5.34 -0.60
N THR A 332 7.70 -6.12 -1.19
CA THR A 332 8.53 -7.10 -0.47
C THR A 332 9.21 -6.49 0.78
N GLY A 333 9.19 -7.22 1.90
CA GLY A 333 9.79 -6.80 3.17
C GLY A 333 9.01 -5.75 3.98
N ARG A 334 7.79 -5.35 3.56
CA ARG A 334 6.94 -4.41 4.31
C ARG A 334 6.07 -5.04 5.39
N GLY A 335 5.78 -6.35 5.30
CA GLY A 335 4.97 -7.08 6.28
C GLY A 335 3.74 -7.79 5.72
N LYS A 336 3.52 -7.78 4.40
CA LYS A 336 2.42 -8.47 3.69
C LYS A 336 2.19 -9.89 4.24
N THR A 337 3.24 -10.71 4.21
CA THR A 337 3.26 -12.09 4.70
C THR A 337 2.96 -12.21 6.20
N VAL A 338 3.46 -11.28 7.02
CA VAL A 338 3.27 -11.29 8.47
C VAL A 338 1.81 -11.01 8.85
N VAL A 339 1.12 -10.11 8.14
CA VAL A 339 -0.34 -9.92 8.32
C VAL A 339 -1.10 -11.19 7.96
N ALA A 340 -0.75 -11.84 6.85
CA ALA A 340 -1.39 -13.10 6.46
C ALA A 340 -1.13 -14.23 7.47
N HIS A 341 0.07 -14.29 8.06
CA HIS A 341 0.39 -15.21 9.16
C HIS A 341 -0.46 -14.93 10.41
N SER A 342 -0.67 -13.65 10.77
CA SER A 342 -1.59 -13.25 11.85
C SER A 342 -3.03 -13.70 11.57
N ILE A 343 -3.57 -13.43 10.37
CA ILE A 343 -4.92 -13.87 9.99
C ILE A 343 -5.03 -15.40 9.97
N LEU A 344 -4.04 -16.11 9.41
CA LEU A 344 -4.04 -17.56 9.34
C LEU A 344 -4.03 -18.19 10.74
N THR A 345 -3.19 -17.69 11.65
CA THR A 345 -3.15 -18.18 13.03
C THR A 345 -4.44 -17.87 13.80
N GLU A 346 -5.02 -16.67 13.63
CA GLU A 346 -6.33 -16.29 14.17
C GLU A 346 -7.47 -17.20 13.68
N LEU A 347 -7.50 -17.54 12.38
CA LEU A 347 -8.46 -18.48 11.79
C LEU A 347 -8.25 -19.90 12.33
N ALA A 348 -6.99 -20.36 12.36
CA ALA A 348 -6.63 -21.71 12.80
C ALA A 348 -7.00 -21.93 14.26
N ALA A 349 -6.76 -20.94 15.14
CA ALA A 349 -7.10 -21.00 16.56
C ALA A 349 -8.63 -21.10 16.79
N ARG A 350 -9.43 -20.65 15.83
CA ARG A 350 -10.90 -20.72 15.83
C ARG A 350 -11.46 -21.96 15.11
N GLY A 351 -10.60 -22.91 14.70
CA GLY A 351 -11.02 -24.17 14.08
C GLY A 351 -11.57 -24.04 12.66
N TRP A 352 -11.27 -22.94 11.96
CA TRP A 352 -11.62 -22.78 10.54
C TRP A 352 -10.86 -23.80 9.68
N LEU A 353 -11.46 -24.20 8.56
CA LEU A 353 -10.79 -25.03 7.57
C LEU A 353 -9.96 -24.11 6.65
N ILE A 354 -8.63 -24.31 6.60
CA ILE A 354 -7.74 -23.41 5.85
C ILE A 354 -6.94 -24.19 4.81
N ASP A 355 -6.95 -23.73 3.56
CA ASP A 355 -5.94 -24.11 2.56
C ASP A 355 -5.14 -22.89 2.11
N VAL A 356 -3.93 -23.14 1.62
CA VAL A 356 -3.00 -22.09 1.16
C VAL A 356 -2.42 -22.43 -0.20
N SER A 357 -2.53 -21.50 -1.14
CA SER A 357 -1.68 -21.41 -2.33
C SER A 357 -0.46 -20.52 -2.02
N ASP A 358 0.75 -21.11 -2.04
CA ASP A 358 2.03 -20.43 -1.79
C ASP A 358 2.84 -20.37 -3.09
N ALA A 359 2.50 -19.42 -3.97
CA ALA A 359 3.21 -19.17 -5.23
C ALA A 359 4.69 -18.79 -5.05
N LYS A 360 5.15 -18.52 -3.82
CA LYS A 360 6.56 -18.25 -3.50
C LYS A 360 7.28 -19.43 -2.88
N LEU A 361 6.62 -20.58 -2.72
CA LEU A 361 7.12 -21.85 -2.18
C LEU A 361 7.65 -21.83 -0.73
N ILE A 362 8.00 -20.66 -0.16
CA ILE A 362 8.87 -20.53 1.03
C ILE A 362 8.23 -19.83 2.22
N GLU A 363 7.08 -19.19 2.03
CA GLU A 363 6.47 -18.27 3.00
C GLU A 363 5.41 -18.96 3.87
N PHE A 364 4.84 -20.07 3.42
CA PHE A 364 3.86 -20.87 4.17
C PHE A 364 4.30 -22.31 4.47
N ILE A 365 5.55 -22.71 4.16
CA ILE A 365 6.07 -24.05 4.51
C ILE A 365 5.86 -24.39 5.99
N GLY A 366 6.07 -23.43 6.91
CA GLY A 366 5.88 -23.64 8.35
C GLY A 366 4.44 -24.05 8.72
N TYR A 367 3.46 -23.70 7.89
CA TYR A 367 2.06 -24.02 8.11
C TYR A 367 1.65 -25.42 7.61
N LYS A 368 2.50 -26.13 6.87
CA LYS A 368 2.27 -27.55 6.51
C LYS A 368 2.02 -28.43 7.74
N SER A 369 2.66 -28.14 8.88
CA SER A 369 2.43 -28.85 10.16
C SER A 369 1.48 -28.14 11.14
N TRP A 370 1.04 -26.91 10.85
CA TRP A 370 0.24 -26.11 11.79
C TRP A 370 -1.20 -26.64 11.92
N PRO A 371 -1.79 -26.77 13.13
CA PRO A 371 -3.15 -27.29 13.29
C PRO A 371 -4.19 -26.49 12.48
N ASN A 372 -5.23 -27.16 12.00
CA ASN A 372 -6.35 -26.61 11.22
C ASN A 372 -6.03 -26.03 9.82
N VAL A 373 -4.74 -25.93 9.45
CA VAL A 373 -4.33 -25.78 8.04
C VAL A 373 -4.37 -27.15 7.38
N ARG A 374 -5.31 -27.39 6.46
CA ARG A 374 -5.52 -28.67 5.80
C ARG A 374 -4.44 -28.96 4.75
N CYS A 375 -4.25 -28.05 3.79
CA CYS A 375 -3.31 -28.20 2.69
C CYS A 375 -2.53 -26.90 2.41
N VAL A 376 -1.26 -27.03 1.99
CA VAL A 376 -0.44 -25.92 1.48
C VAL A 376 0.13 -26.36 0.13
N GLY A 377 -0.54 -25.95 -0.94
CA GLY A 377 -0.12 -26.17 -2.32
C GLY A 377 0.98 -25.19 -2.69
N ALA A 378 2.10 -25.72 -3.18
CA ALA A 378 3.30 -24.95 -3.52
C ALA A 378 3.51 -24.92 -5.03
N ILE A 379 3.36 -26.06 -5.73
CA ILE A 379 3.46 -26.11 -7.20
C ILE A 379 2.13 -25.72 -7.86
N LEU A 380 2.19 -25.19 -9.08
CA LEU A 380 1.07 -24.53 -9.75
C LEU A 380 -0.16 -25.44 -9.90
N GLU A 381 0.07 -26.73 -10.14
CA GLU A 381 -0.96 -27.77 -10.27
C GLU A 381 -1.73 -27.97 -8.96
N GLU A 382 -1.03 -27.97 -7.82
CA GLU A 382 -1.65 -27.99 -6.49
C GLU A 382 -2.47 -26.71 -6.26
N GLN A 383 -1.93 -25.54 -6.61
CA GLN A 383 -2.60 -24.25 -6.45
C GLN A 383 -3.89 -24.17 -7.28
N VAL A 384 -3.84 -24.69 -8.52
CA VAL A 384 -5.03 -24.85 -9.38
C VAL A 384 -6.05 -25.74 -8.69
N ARG A 385 -5.66 -26.93 -8.21
CA ARG A 385 -6.59 -27.84 -7.53
C ARG A 385 -7.27 -27.17 -6.32
N LEU A 386 -6.53 -26.42 -5.50
CA LEU A 386 -7.10 -25.70 -4.35
C LEU A 386 -8.17 -24.66 -4.74
N VAL A 387 -7.98 -23.92 -5.83
CA VAL A 387 -9.00 -22.97 -6.31
C VAL A 387 -10.26 -23.69 -6.81
N HIS A 388 -10.12 -24.84 -7.47
CA HIS A 388 -11.28 -25.62 -7.91
C HIS A 388 -12.00 -26.26 -6.72
N ALA A 389 -11.27 -26.82 -5.75
CA ALA A 389 -11.82 -27.38 -4.51
C ALA A 389 -12.59 -26.34 -3.66
N ALA A 390 -12.12 -25.09 -3.61
CA ALA A 390 -12.82 -23.99 -2.94
C ALA A 390 -14.16 -23.65 -3.63
N LEU A 391 -14.21 -23.72 -4.97
CA LEU A 391 -15.45 -23.50 -5.73
C LEU A 391 -16.41 -24.69 -5.60
N GLU A 392 -15.92 -25.92 -5.68
CA GLU A 392 -16.71 -27.14 -5.46
C GLU A 392 -17.40 -27.09 -4.09
N LEU A 393 -16.62 -26.85 -3.02
CA LEU A 393 -17.15 -26.69 -1.66
C LEU A 393 -18.21 -25.59 -1.57
N MET A 394 -18.04 -24.47 -2.28
CA MET A 394 -19.02 -23.40 -2.33
C MET A 394 -20.32 -23.86 -3.02
N GLN A 395 -20.21 -24.55 -4.16
CA GLN A 395 -21.34 -25.04 -4.94
C GLN A 395 -22.12 -26.14 -4.21
N ASP A 396 -21.44 -27.07 -3.56
CA ASP A 396 -22.06 -28.15 -2.77
C ASP A 396 -22.86 -27.60 -1.57
N ARG A 397 -22.35 -26.55 -0.92
CA ARG A 397 -23.06 -25.85 0.17
C ARG A 397 -24.29 -25.10 -0.34
N TYR A 398 -24.19 -24.44 -1.50
CA TYR A 398 -25.35 -23.82 -2.14
C TYR A 398 -26.41 -24.86 -2.53
N ALA A 399 -26.02 -26.05 -3.00
CA ALA A 399 -26.96 -27.13 -3.30
C ALA A 399 -27.68 -27.60 -2.03
N GLN A 400 -26.97 -27.80 -0.91
CA GLN A 400 -27.56 -28.15 0.38
C GLN A 400 -28.57 -27.09 0.87
N ILE A 401 -28.28 -25.79 0.74
CA ILE A 401 -29.24 -24.72 1.06
C ILE A 401 -30.49 -24.81 0.17
N VAL A 402 -30.31 -24.93 -1.15
CA VAL A 402 -31.41 -24.95 -2.12
C VAL A 402 -32.32 -26.18 -1.94
N ASN A 403 -31.73 -27.32 -1.55
CA ASN A 403 -32.46 -28.55 -1.25
C ASN A 403 -33.15 -28.52 0.13
N GLY A 404 -32.84 -27.54 0.99
CA GLY A 404 -33.32 -27.50 2.39
C GLY A 404 -32.64 -28.51 3.32
N GLU A 405 -31.42 -28.95 2.97
CA GLU A 405 -30.62 -29.91 3.74
C GLU A 405 -29.78 -29.24 4.84
N ALA A 406 -29.45 -27.95 4.70
CA ALA A 406 -28.69 -27.16 5.66
C ALA A 406 -29.02 -25.66 5.57
N GLU A 407 -28.86 -24.92 6.67
CA GLU A 407 -28.93 -23.45 6.71
C GLU A 407 -27.55 -22.81 6.51
N GLU A 408 -27.51 -21.52 6.14
CA GLU A 408 -26.25 -20.75 5.95
C GLU A 408 -25.33 -20.79 7.19
N ASP A 409 -25.92 -20.83 8.39
CA ASP A 409 -25.18 -20.80 9.66
C ASP A 409 -24.65 -22.19 10.10
N ASP A 410 -25.02 -23.30 9.44
CA ASP A 410 -24.55 -24.66 9.73
C ASP A 410 -23.13 -24.94 9.19
N PHE A 411 -22.71 -24.23 8.13
CA PHE A 411 -21.46 -24.52 7.46
C PHE A 411 -20.24 -24.09 8.27
N GLN A 412 -19.31 -25.03 8.47
CA GLN A 412 -18.01 -24.70 9.03
C GLN A 412 -17.26 -23.72 8.12
N PRO A 413 -16.79 -22.57 8.62
CA PRO A 413 -16.18 -21.57 7.76
C PRO A 413 -14.83 -22.04 7.19
N TYR A 414 -14.64 -21.74 5.91
CA TYR A 414 -13.50 -22.12 5.09
C TYR A 414 -12.75 -20.87 4.60
N CYS A 415 -11.42 -20.94 4.54
CA CYS A 415 -10.60 -19.88 3.97
C CYS A 415 -9.50 -20.42 3.04
N LEU A 416 -9.46 -19.90 1.81
CA LEU A 416 -8.35 -20.09 0.88
C LEU A 416 -7.44 -18.86 0.88
N PHE A 417 -6.17 -19.05 1.20
CA PHE A 417 -5.13 -18.05 1.02
C PHE A 417 -4.55 -18.15 -0.40
N LEU A 418 -4.43 -17.02 -1.09
CA LEU A 418 -3.76 -16.89 -2.37
C LEU A 418 -2.56 -15.94 -2.20
N ASP A 419 -1.36 -16.47 -1.92
CA ASP A 419 -0.16 -15.62 -1.91
C ASP A 419 0.32 -15.30 -3.34
N GLU A 420 0.84 -14.09 -3.47
CA GLU A 420 1.32 -13.46 -4.69
C GLU A 420 0.43 -13.73 -5.91
N TYR A 421 -0.85 -13.40 -5.78
CA TYR A 421 -1.89 -13.68 -6.79
C TYR A 421 -1.54 -13.15 -8.20
N ALA A 422 -0.73 -12.10 -8.32
CA ALA A 422 -0.19 -11.63 -9.59
C ALA A 422 0.67 -12.71 -10.27
N LEU A 423 1.66 -13.24 -9.54
CA LEU A 423 2.56 -14.30 -10.00
C LEU A 423 1.78 -15.59 -10.32
N PHE A 424 0.88 -16.01 -9.41
CA PHE A 424 0.00 -17.16 -9.67
C PHE A 424 -0.79 -17.00 -10.98
N ARG A 425 -1.29 -15.79 -11.29
CA ARG A 425 -2.05 -15.53 -12.52
C ARG A 425 -1.20 -15.52 -13.79
N GLU A 426 0.06 -15.10 -13.68
CA GLU A 426 1.06 -15.10 -14.76
C GLU A 426 1.46 -16.55 -15.06
N ASP A 427 1.99 -17.26 -14.07
CA ASP A 427 2.38 -18.68 -14.15
C ASP A 427 1.23 -19.55 -14.68
N LEU A 428 0.00 -19.32 -14.20
CA LEU A 428 -1.22 -20.02 -14.63
C LEU A 428 -1.58 -19.77 -16.09
N ALA A 429 -1.33 -18.56 -16.61
CA ALA A 429 -1.64 -18.23 -18.01
C ALA A 429 -0.64 -18.90 -18.94
N ASP A 430 0.65 -18.85 -18.60
CA ASP A 430 1.75 -19.45 -19.36
C ASP A 430 1.61 -20.98 -19.38
N TRP A 431 1.53 -21.62 -18.21
CA TRP A 431 1.34 -23.07 -18.09
C TRP A 431 0.09 -23.57 -18.81
N TYR A 432 -1.04 -22.87 -18.68
CA TYR A 432 -2.25 -23.23 -19.43
C TYR A 432 -2.03 -23.11 -20.94
N SER A 433 -1.25 -22.14 -21.42
CA SER A 433 -0.95 -22.04 -22.86
C SER A 433 -0.17 -23.24 -23.41
N GLU A 434 0.64 -23.89 -22.57
CA GLU A 434 1.43 -25.08 -22.91
C GLU A 434 0.60 -26.37 -22.92
N ILE A 435 -0.26 -26.57 -21.90
CA ILE A 435 -1.00 -27.83 -21.73
C ILE A 435 -2.40 -27.86 -22.35
N LYS A 436 -2.91 -26.70 -22.80
CA LYS A 436 -4.28 -26.56 -23.33
C LYS A 436 -4.48 -27.38 -24.60
N GLN A 437 -5.57 -28.15 -24.62
CA GLN A 437 -5.97 -28.96 -25.76
C GLN A 437 -6.86 -28.23 -26.77
N GLN A 438 -6.96 -28.79 -27.98
CA GLN A 438 -7.84 -28.26 -29.03
C GLN A 438 -9.31 -28.32 -28.59
N GLY A 439 -10.01 -27.19 -28.68
CA GLY A 439 -11.41 -27.05 -28.24
C GLY A 439 -11.58 -26.48 -26.83
N GLU A 440 -10.53 -26.43 -26.00
CA GLU A 440 -10.60 -25.82 -24.68
C GLU A 440 -10.70 -24.28 -24.74
N PRO A 441 -11.26 -23.62 -23.70
CA PRO A 441 -11.43 -22.16 -23.66
C PRO A 441 -10.12 -21.39 -23.87
N ALA A 442 -10.18 -20.25 -24.57
CA ALA A 442 -9.01 -19.41 -24.81
C ALA A 442 -8.40 -18.79 -23.53
N LYS A 443 -9.21 -18.57 -22.48
CA LYS A 443 -8.76 -18.06 -21.18
C LYS A 443 -8.90 -19.18 -20.14
N VAL A 444 -7.86 -19.37 -19.33
CA VAL A 444 -7.78 -20.39 -18.28
C VAL A 444 -9.00 -20.36 -17.34
N PRO A 445 -9.69 -21.49 -17.11
CA PRO A 445 -10.90 -21.50 -16.29
C PRO A 445 -10.69 -21.08 -14.83
N THR A 446 -9.56 -21.40 -14.21
CA THR A 446 -9.25 -21.11 -12.79
C THR A 446 -9.45 -19.62 -12.43
N SER A 447 -9.02 -18.67 -13.26
CA SER A 447 -9.21 -17.23 -13.00
C SER A 447 -10.68 -16.81 -12.95
N ARG A 448 -11.57 -17.51 -13.66
CA ARG A 448 -13.03 -17.29 -13.55
C ARG A 448 -13.58 -17.89 -12.26
N LYS A 449 -13.01 -19.00 -11.78
CA LYS A 449 -13.41 -19.66 -10.53
C LYS A 449 -13.09 -18.82 -9.29
N VAL A 450 -11.90 -18.19 -9.24
CA VAL A 450 -11.58 -17.19 -8.19
C VAL A 450 -12.64 -16.10 -8.14
N ASN A 451 -12.97 -15.50 -9.30
CA ASN A 451 -14.01 -14.46 -9.38
C ASN A 451 -15.42 -14.94 -9.01
N ALA A 452 -15.74 -16.22 -9.20
CA ALA A 452 -17.01 -16.80 -8.75
C ALA A 452 -17.07 -16.90 -7.21
N VAL A 453 -15.98 -17.38 -6.58
CA VAL A 453 -15.87 -17.43 -5.12
C VAL A 453 -15.88 -16.03 -4.51
N LEU A 454 -15.14 -15.07 -5.08
CA LEU A 454 -15.17 -13.67 -4.62
C LEU A 454 -16.59 -13.07 -4.64
N ARG A 455 -17.45 -13.46 -5.58
CA ARG A 455 -18.85 -12.98 -5.69
C ARG A 455 -19.81 -13.64 -4.71
N ALA A 456 -19.73 -14.96 -4.55
CA ALA A 456 -20.78 -15.76 -3.90
C ALA A 456 -20.33 -16.47 -2.60
N GLY A 457 -19.05 -16.41 -2.24
CA GLY A 457 -18.51 -17.20 -1.12
C GLY A 457 -19.10 -16.89 0.25
N ARG A 458 -19.60 -15.66 0.49
CA ARG A 458 -20.12 -15.19 1.79
C ARG A 458 -21.18 -16.13 2.39
N THR A 459 -22.22 -16.43 1.62
CA THR A 459 -23.37 -17.25 2.04
C THR A 459 -22.95 -18.69 2.35
N ALA A 460 -22.05 -19.25 1.53
CA ALA A 460 -21.48 -20.57 1.74
C ALA A 460 -20.37 -20.60 2.81
N ARG A 461 -20.05 -19.47 3.48
CA ARG A 461 -18.92 -19.31 4.41
C ARG A 461 -17.58 -19.79 3.81
N VAL A 462 -17.35 -19.46 2.53
CA VAL A 462 -16.12 -19.71 1.76
C VAL A 462 -15.45 -18.37 1.51
N HIS A 463 -14.29 -18.15 2.12
CA HIS A 463 -13.58 -16.87 2.13
C HIS A 463 -12.24 -16.94 1.41
N ILE A 464 -11.79 -15.82 0.86
CA ILE A 464 -10.47 -15.67 0.24
C ILE A 464 -9.68 -14.57 0.94
N VAL A 465 -8.43 -14.87 1.30
CA VAL A 465 -7.40 -13.88 1.63
C VAL A 465 -6.44 -13.81 0.45
N LEU A 466 -6.46 -12.69 -0.29
CA LEU A 466 -5.67 -12.48 -1.50
C LEU A 466 -4.49 -11.55 -1.17
N LEU A 467 -3.27 -11.99 -1.45
CA LEU A 467 -2.06 -11.21 -1.24
C LEU A 467 -1.43 -10.83 -2.58
N THR A 468 -1.02 -9.57 -2.75
CA THR A 468 -0.31 -9.09 -3.95
C THR A 468 0.67 -7.97 -3.59
N GLN A 469 1.73 -7.79 -4.38
CA GLN A 469 2.62 -6.63 -4.22
C GLN A 469 2.02 -5.32 -4.72
N ARG A 470 1.11 -5.37 -5.71
CA ARG A 470 0.45 -4.19 -6.29
C ARG A 470 -1.08 -4.40 -6.40
N PRO A 471 -1.90 -3.36 -6.19
CA PRO A 471 -3.36 -3.44 -6.23
C PRO A 471 -3.95 -3.27 -7.64
N ASP A 472 -3.11 -3.38 -8.68
CA ASP A 472 -3.40 -2.94 -10.04
C ASP A 472 -4.64 -3.62 -10.65
N ALA A 473 -5.36 -2.89 -11.51
CA ALA A 473 -6.58 -3.38 -12.15
C ALA A 473 -6.33 -4.59 -13.06
N GLU A 474 -5.12 -4.72 -13.61
CA GLU A 474 -4.69 -5.91 -14.35
C GLU A 474 -4.65 -7.16 -13.45
N VAL A 475 -4.12 -7.04 -12.23
CA VAL A 475 -3.94 -8.12 -11.25
C VAL A 475 -5.26 -8.51 -10.60
N LEU A 476 -6.05 -7.53 -10.15
CA LEU A 476 -7.32 -7.77 -9.43
C LEU A 476 -8.53 -7.90 -10.37
N GLY A 477 -8.37 -7.56 -11.65
CA GLY A 477 -9.46 -7.45 -12.62
C GLY A 477 -10.20 -6.12 -12.52
N SER A 478 -10.81 -5.70 -13.64
CA SER A 478 -11.72 -4.57 -13.69
C SER A 478 -13.13 -4.97 -13.23
N GLY A 479 -13.79 -4.09 -12.47
CA GLY A 479 -15.19 -4.22 -12.07
C GLY A 479 -15.46 -4.97 -10.75
N GLU A 480 -16.58 -5.69 -10.74
CA GLU A 480 -17.28 -6.21 -9.56
C GLU A 480 -16.45 -7.08 -8.59
N PRO A 481 -15.59 -8.04 -9.01
CA PRO A 481 -14.88 -8.92 -8.06
C PRO A 481 -13.97 -8.15 -7.08
N ARG A 482 -13.42 -7.01 -7.51
CA ARG A 482 -12.62 -6.11 -6.66
C ARG A 482 -13.44 -5.42 -5.57
N LEU A 483 -14.75 -5.26 -5.75
CA LEU A 483 -15.63 -4.68 -4.74
C LEU A 483 -15.86 -5.64 -3.56
N ASN A 484 -15.86 -6.94 -3.80
CA ASN A 484 -16.04 -7.97 -2.77
C ASN A 484 -14.79 -8.18 -1.89
N LEU A 485 -13.62 -7.73 -2.37
CA LEU A 485 -12.40 -7.54 -1.58
C LEU A 485 -12.51 -6.26 -0.72
N SER A 486 -13.45 -6.24 0.22
CA SER A 486 -13.80 -5.04 1.00
C SER A 486 -12.89 -4.80 2.20
N CYS A 487 -12.42 -5.85 2.89
CA CYS A 487 -11.38 -5.70 3.91
C CYS A 487 -10.03 -5.49 3.22
N ARG A 488 -9.43 -4.31 3.42
CA ARG A 488 -8.24 -3.87 2.67
C ARG A 488 -7.12 -3.40 3.57
N VAL A 489 -5.99 -4.11 3.50
CA VAL A 489 -4.77 -3.82 4.25
C VAL A 489 -3.65 -3.50 3.27
N SER A 490 -2.93 -2.40 3.50
CA SER A 490 -1.74 -2.03 2.74
C SER A 490 -0.54 -1.89 3.67
N MET A 491 0.61 -2.44 3.26
CA MET A 491 1.82 -2.55 4.09
C MET A 491 2.97 -1.74 3.49
N GLY A 492 3.53 -0.82 4.27
CA GLY A 492 4.43 0.23 3.78
C GLY A 492 3.69 1.34 3.02
N PRO A 493 4.42 2.30 2.43
CA PRO A 493 3.80 3.36 1.65
C PRO A 493 3.26 2.87 0.31
N LEU A 494 2.13 3.46 -0.06
CA LEU A 494 1.54 3.37 -1.39
C LEU A 494 1.96 4.57 -2.26
N ASP A 495 1.89 4.37 -3.56
CA ASP A 495 1.79 5.43 -4.57
C ASP A 495 0.33 5.94 -4.63
N MET A 496 0.09 7.03 -5.37
CA MET A 496 -1.24 7.66 -5.43
C MET A 496 -2.29 6.74 -6.06
N ASP A 497 -1.91 5.98 -7.09
CA ASP A 497 -2.81 5.05 -7.76
C ASP A 497 -3.10 3.84 -6.90
N GLY A 498 -2.08 3.28 -6.21
CA GLY A 498 -2.31 2.25 -5.21
C GLY A 498 -3.23 2.72 -4.08
N ALA A 499 -3.07 3.96 -3.61
CA ALA A 499 -3.93 4.57 -2.60
C ALA A 499 -5.38 4.78 -3.10
N ARG A 500 -5.54 5.28 -4.34
CA ARG A 500 -6.84 5.43 -5.02
C ARG A 500 -7.50 4.07 -5.23
N MET A 501 -6.75 3.06 -5.64
CA MET A 501 -7.27 1.70 -5.86
C MET A 501 -7.71 1.02 -4.57
N MET A 502 -6.91 1.14 -3.50
CA MET A 502 -7.18 0.53 -2.20
C MET A 502 -8.28 1.26 -1.41
N TYR A 503 -8.25 2.59 -1.34
CA TYR A 503 -9.09 3.35 -0.39
C TYR A 503 -10.02 4.38 -1.04
N ASN A 504 -10.01 4.52 -2.36
CA ASN A 504 -10.64 5.62 -3.09
C ASN A 504 -10.18 7.00 -2.60
N ASN A 505 -8.94 7.08 -2.11
CA ASN A 505 -8.33 8.30 -1.61
C ASN A 505 -6.84 8.29 -2.01
N PRO A 506 -6.40 9.18 -2.94
CA PRO A 506 -5.02 9.17 -3.46
C PRO A 506 -3.96 9.64 -2.46
N THR A 507 -4.35 10.06 -1.25
CA THR A 507 -3.42 10.44 -0.16
C THR A 507 -3.29 9.37 0.92
N ALA A 508 -4.16 8.36 0.91
CA ALA A 508 -4.18 7.28 1.90
C ALA A 508 -2.90 6.43 1.85
N GLY A 509 -2.24 6.25 2.99
CA GLY A 509 -1.04 5.40 3.09
C GLY A 509 0.23 5.92 2.41
N VAL A 510 0.18 7.02 1.64
CA VAL A 510 1.35 7.57 0.95
C VAL A 510 2.44 8.05 1.93
N ALA A 511 2.03 8.57 3.09
CA ALA A 511 2.93 9.07 4.14
C ALA A 511 3.46 7.98 5.12
N VAL A 512 3.17 6.70 4.86
CA VAL A 512 3.60 5.60 5.75
C VAL A 512 5.13 5.47 5.77
N PRO A 513 5.78 5.46 6.95
CA PRO A 513 7.23 5.36 7.07
C PRO A 513 7.85 4.12 6.40
N THR A 514 8.86 4.33 5.55
CA THR A 514 9.60 3.26 4.86
C THR A 514 10.56 2.47 5.76
N ASN A 515 10.89 2.99 6.95
CA ASN A 515 11.84 2.37 7.87
C ASN A 515 11.20 1.50 8.96
N ILE A 516 9.87 1.51 9.10
CA ILE A 516 9.13 0.72 10.08
C ILE A 516 8.48 -0.47 9.36
N ARG A 517 8.83 -1.70 9.76
CA ARG A 517 8.22 -2.93 9.21
C ARG A 517 6.91 -3.23 9.92
N GLY A 518 5.94 -3.82 9.21
CA GLY A 518 4.60 -4.06 9.76
C GLY A 518 3.76 -2.78 9.92
N ARG A 519 4.30 -1.61 9.57
CA ARG A 519 3.52 -0.38 9.47
C ARG A 519 2.66 -0.42 8.21
N GLY A 520 1.38 -0.08 8.33
CA GLY A 520 0.45 -0.12 7.21
C GLY A 520 -0.69 0.88 7.34
N THR A 521 -1.61 0.82 6.37
CA THR A 521 -2.89 1.54 6.37
C THR A 521 -4.04 0.54 6.23
N THR A 522 -5.16 0.80 6.87
CA THR A 522 -6.40 0.02 6.73
C THR A 522 -7.62 0.87 7.10
N ARG A 523 -8.81 0.25 7.20
CA ARG A 523 -10.02 0.88 7.77
C ARG A 523 -10.28 0.39 9.18
N ASN A 524 -10.60 1.31 10.10
CA ASN A 524 -11.10 0.95 11.43
C ASN A 524 -12.59 0.56 11.39
N GLU A 525 -13.20 0.32 12.55
CA GLU A 525 -14.63 -0.03 12.66
C GLU A 525 -15.59 1.10 12.23
N ALA A 526 -15.18 2.36 12.37
CA ALA A 526 -15.94 3.51 11.86
C ALA A 526 -15.85 3.66 10.32
N GLY A 527 -14.97 2.90 9.65
CA GLY A 527 -14.70 2.98 8.22
C GLY A 527 -13.61 3.99 7.85
N ASP A 528 -13.05 4.71 8.83
CA ASP A 528 -11.98 5.69 8.64
C ASP A 528 -10.68 5.03 8.19
N ILE A 529 -9.97 5.72 7.30
CA ILE A 529 -8.65 5.29 6.84
C ILE A 529 -7.61 5.67 7.89
N VAL A 530 -7.04 4.66 8.56
CA VAL A 530 -6.11 4.81 9.70
C VAL A 530 -4.74 4.21 9.40
N GLU A 531 -3.70 4.79 9.99
CA GLU A 531 -2.38 4.15 10.05
C GLU A 531 -2.38 3.13 11.20
N PHE A 532 -1.77 1.96 11.01
CA PHE A 532 -1.74 0.91 12.03
C PHE A 532 -0.39 0.18 12.08
N GLN A 533 -0.10 -0.48 13.21
CA GLN A 533 0.97 -1.46 13.34
C GLN A 533 0.37 -2.87 13.27
N ALA A 534 0.78 -3.66 12.28
CA ALA A 534 0.48 -5.08 12.26
C ALA A 534 1.19 -5.82 13.40
N TYR A 535 0.55 -6.89 13.88
CA TYR A 535 1.19 -7.82 14.80
C TYR A 535 2.37 -8.54 14.16
N TRP A 536 3.39 -8.79 14.99
CA TRP A 536 4.47 -9.70 14.68
C TRP A 536 4.02 -11.14 14.97
N THR A 537 3.73 -11.86 13.90
CA THR A 537 3.53 -13.31 13.90
C THR A 537 4.75 -13.96 13.25
N PRO A 538 5.57 -14.72 13.99
CA PRO A 538 6.71 -15.43 13.43
C PRO A 538 6.28 -16.51 12.42
N ASP A 539 7.12 -16.82 11.44
CA ASP A 539 6.97 -18.01 10.61
C ASP A 539 7.35 -19.26 11.44
N PRO A 540 6.48 -20.27 11.61
CA PRO A 540 6.74 -21.47 12.40
C PRO A 540 8.01 -22.26 12.01
N ARG A 541 8.48 -22.13 10.76
CA ARG A 541 9.71 -22.75 10.27
C ARG A 541 10.96 -21.92 10.56
N LYS A 542 10.83 -20.59 10.61
CA LYS A 542 11.96 -19.65 10.76
C LYS A 542 12.19 -19.25 12.22
N ALA A 543 11.16 -19.31 13.06
CA ALA A 543 11.24 -19.00 14.49
C ALA A 543 12.27 -19.88 15.22
N LYS A 544 13.14 -19.24 16.01
CA LYS A 544 14.21 -19.89 16.78
C LYS A 544 14.43 -19.24 18.14
N GLU A 545 14.19 -17.94 18.24
CA GLU A 545 14.33 -17.22 19.50
C GLU A 545 13.21 -17.60 20.47
N PRO A 546 13.47 -17.67 21.80
CA PRO A 546 12.46 -18.03 22.79
C PRO A 546 11.23 -17.11 22.77
N GLU A 547 11.40 -15.84 22.42
CA GLU A 547 10.32 -14.86 22.29
C GLU A 547 9.38 -15.19 21.12
N ASP A 548 9.92 -15.51 19.95
CA ASP A 548 9.13 -15.94 18.78
C ASP A 548 8.39 -17.26 19.06
N LEU A 549 9.05 -18.21 19.73
CA LEU A 549 8.46 -19.50 20.09
C LEU A 549 7.33 -19.33 21.12
N ALA A 550 7.47 -18.41 22.08
CA ALA A 550 6.42 -18.09 23.05
C ALA A 550 5.21 -17.41 22.40
N ILE A 551 5.42 -16.56 21.39
CA ILE A 551 4.31 -16.03 20.56
C ILE A 551 3.60 -17.20 19.89
N LEU A 552 4.32 -18.05 19.14
CA LEU A 552 3.73 -19.17 18.42
C LEU A 552 2.95 -20.15 19.31
N ASP A 553 3.44 -20.46 20.51
CA ASP A 553 2.72 -21.31 21.46
C ASP A 553 1.38 -20.67 21.89
N GLY A 554 1.38 -19.35 22.15
CA GLY A 554 0.17 -18.57 22.44
C GLY A 554 -0.81 -18.41 21.27
N LEU A 555 -0.40 -18.70 20.03
CA LEU A 555 -1.26 -18.72 18.84
C LEU A 555 -1.72 -20.12 18.44
N LYS A 556 -1.19 -21.16 19.09
CA LYS A 556 -1.41 -22.54 18.67
C LYS A 556 -2.86 -22.95 18.98
N PRO A 557 -3.59 -23.55 18.03
CA PRO A 557 -4.98 -23.96 18.28
C PRO A 557 -5.06 -25.01 19.38
N ALA A 558 -6.03 -24.86 20.29
CA ALA A 558 -6.25 -25.79 21.40
C ALA A 558 -6.71 -27.18 20.93
N GLN A 559 -7.27 -27.28 19.73
CA GLN A 559 -7.73 -28.52 19.10
C GLN A 559 -7.42 -28.51 17.60
N THR A 560 -7.10 -29.69 17.06
CA THR A 560 -7.02 -29.94 15.62
C THR A 560 -8.32 -30.61 15.18
N LEU A 561 -9.15 -29.89 14.41
CA LEU A 561 -10.42 -30.39 13.87
C LEU A 561 -10.27 -30.99 12.47
N HIS A 562 -9.25 -30.55 11.73
CA HIS A 562 -9.07 -30.89 10.31
C HIS A 562 -7.92 -31.88 10.09
N PRO A 563 -8.14 -32.98 9.35
CA PRO A 563 -7.04 -33.82 8.90
C PRO A 563 -6.14 -33.06 7.94
N LYS A 564 -4.86 -33.41 7.93
CA LYS A 564 -3.91 -32.95 6.93
C LYS A 564 -4.18 -33.69 5.62
N MET A 565 -4.19 -32.96 4.52
CA MET A 565 -4.41 -33.53 3.19
C MET A 565 -3.22 -33.23 2.28
N LYS A 566 -3.02 -34.09 1.29
CA LYS A 566 -2.15 -33.88 0.14
C LYS A 566 -2.98 -33.97 -1.15
N ILE A 567 -2.51 -33.30 -2.19
CA ILE A 567 -3.07 -33.44 -3.54
C ILE A 567 -2.21 -34.51 -4.24
N VAL A 568 -2.86 -35.53 -4.80
CA VAL A 568 -2.17 -36.48 -5.70
C VAL A 568 -2.35 -35.96 -7.11
N LEU A 569 -1.24 -35.56 -7.73
CA LEU A 569 -1.24 -35.12 -9.11
C LEU A 569 -1.43 -36.31 -10.07
N PRO A 570 -2.15 -36.14 -11.19
CA PRO A 570 -2.21 -37.14 -12.23
C PRO A 570 -0.81 -37.37 -12.85
N THR A 571 -0.54 -38.61 -13.23
CA THR A 571 0.67 -39.00 -13.99
C THR A 571 0.34 -39.17 -15.47
N SER A 572 1.34 -39.11 -16.35
CA SER A 572 1.18 -39.45 -17.76
C SER A 572 0.50 -40.81 -17.93
N THR A 573 -0.35 -40.93 -18.95
CA THR A 573 -0.97 -42.19 -19.37
C THR A 573 -0.39 -42.65 -20.70
N PHE A 574 -0.57 -43.91 -21.06
CA PHE A 574 -0.15 -44.43 -22.37
C PHE A 574 -1.38 -44.58 -23.27
N GLY A 575 -1.34 -43.93 -24.43
CA GLY A 575 -2.37 -44.07 -25.46
C GLY A 575 -2.38 -45.47 -26.08
N GLU A 576 -3.45 -45.77 -26.82
CA GLU A 576 -3.55 -47.04 -27.57
C GLU A 576 -2.29 -47.25 -28.45
N PRO A 577 -1.75 -48.48 -28.49
CA PRO A 577 -0.58 -48.77 -29.30
C PRO A 577 -0.87 -48.48 -30.77
N SER A 578 0.00 -47.67 -31.37
CA SER A 578 -0.05 -47.37 -32.80
C SER A 578 0.08 -48.65 -33.64
N LYS A 579 -0.20 -48.56 -34.95
CA LYS A 579 -0.04 -49.69 -35.88
C LYS A 579 1.40 -50.25 -35.97
N GLU A 580 2.38 -49.55 -35.40
CA GLU A 580 3.78 -49.95 -35.30
C GLU A 580 4.16 -50.52 -33.91
N GLY A 581 3.18 -50.69 -33.01
CA GLY A 581 3.34 -51.32 -31.70
C GLY A 581 3.88 -50.41 -30.59
N MET A 582 4.09 -49.11 -30.87
CA MET A 582 4.46 -48.14 -29.83
C MET A 582 3.21 -47.39 -29.34
N SER A 583 2.98 -47.41 -28.03
CA SER A 583 2.07 -46.50 -27.34
C SER A 583 2.73 -45.14 -27.16
N GLN A 584 1.99 -44.07 -27.43
CA GLN A 584 2.44 -42.71 -27.16
C GLN A 584 2.17 -42.36 -25.68
N GLU A 585 3.16 -41.79 -25.00
CA GLU A 585 2.94 -41.18 -23.69
C GLU A 585 2.12 -39.89 -23.87
N LEU A 586 0.99 -39.82 -23.15
CA LEU A 586 0.07 -38.70 -23.14
C LEU A 586 0.21 -37.96 -21.79
N PRO A 587 0.68 -36.70 -21.78
CA PRO A 587 0.78 -35.93 -20.54
C PRO A 587 -0.62 -35.61 -19.98
N PRO A 588 -0.76 -35.41 -18.66
CA PRO A 588 -2.05 -35.09 -18.06
C PRO A 588 -2.64 -33.78 -18.57
N THR A 589 -3.96 -33.78 -18.73
CA THR A 589 -4.74 -32.62 -19.15
C THR A 589 -4.92 -31.61 -18.02
N TYR A 590 -5.21 -30.36 -18.39
CA TYR A 590 -5.63 -29.33 -17.43
C TYR A 590 -6.83 -29.78 -16.57
N SER A 591 -7.76 -30.53 -17.15
CA SER A 591 -8.93 -31.07 -16.45
C SER A 591 -8.54 -32.07 -15.35
N GLU A 592 -7.56 -32.94 -15.59
CA GLU A 592 -7.10 -33.91 -14.60
C GLU A 592 -6.38 -33.23 -13.42
N TYR A 593 -5.58 -32.20 -13.68
CA TYR A 593 -5.00 -31.37 -12.59
C TYR A 593 -6.08 -30.62 -11.80
N ALA A 594 -7.07 -30.03 -12.47
CA ALA A 594 -8.19 -29.33 -11.84
C ALA A 594 -9.02 -30.24 -10.91
N ASN A 595 -9.18 -31.52 -11.28
CA ASN A 595 -9.95 -32.53 -10.55
C ASN A 595 -9.07 -33.49 -9.70
N ALA A 596 -7.77 -33.18 -9.52
CA ALA A 596 -6.82 -34.00 -8.79
C ALA A 596 -7.32 -34.39 -7.37
N ARG A 597 -7.15 -35.66 -6.99
CA ARG A 597 -7.69 -36.18 -5.72
C ARG A 597 -7.00 -35.52 -4.52
N MET A 598 -7.78 -35.07 -3.55
CA MET A 598 -7.28 -34.63 -2.23
C MET A 598 -7.47 -35.79 -1.25
N VAL A 599 -6.36 -36.33 -0.74
CA VAL A 599 -6.35 -37.52 0.15
C VAL A 599 -5.68 -37.17 1.48
N PRO A 600 -5.93 -37.92 2.58
CA PRO A 600 -5.19 -37.77 3.82
C PRO A 600 -3.68 -37.81 3.60
N LEU A 601 -2.91 -37.05 4.39
CA LEU A 601 -1.46 -36.94 4.22
C LEU A 601 -0.75 -38.30 4.36
N ASP A 602 -1.28 -39.15 5.22
CA ASP A 602 -0.89 -40.53 5.54
C ASP A 602 -1.49 -41.60 4.60
N TYR A 603 -2.28 -41.21 3.60
CA TYR A 603 -2.78 -42.15 2.58
C TYR A 603 -1.63 -42.65 1.70
N GLU A 604 -1.38 -43.95 1.72
CA GLU A 604 -0.53 -44.64 0.75
C GLU A 604 -1.43 -45.18 -0.37
N GLU A 605 -0.99 -45.05 -1.64
CA GLU A 605 -1.71 -45.68 -2.75
C GLU A 605 -1.55 -47.19 -2.68
N PRO A 606 -2.60 -47.98 -2.96
CA PRO A 606 -2.45 -49.42 -3.10
C PRO A 606 -1.41 -49.73 -4.19
N ASP A 607 -0.51 -50.67 -3.92
CA ASP A 607 0.40 -51.19 -4.96
C ASP A 607 -0.45 -51.91 -6.03
N ASP A 608 -0.59 -51.33 -7.22
CA ASP A 608 -1.36 -51.88 -8.36
C ASP A 608 -0.70 -53.15 -8.97
N THR A 609 0.16 -53.85 -8.22
CA THR A 609 0.94 -55.01 -8.69
C THR A 609 0.24 -56.37 -8.59
N GLU A 610 -1.03 -56.45 -8.16
CA GLU A 610 -1.76 -57.72 -7.96
C GLU A 610 -3.11 -57.84 -8.72
N SER A 611 -3.39 -57.05 -9.76
CA SER A 611 -4.62 -57.20 -10.58
C SER A 611 -4.46 -57.78 -11.99
N ASP A 612 -3.24 -58.01 -12.48
CA ASP A 612 -2.96 -58.49 -13.86
C ASP A 612 -2.87 -60.03 -14.00
N GLN A 613 -3.58 -60.79 -13.15
CA GLN A 613 -3.77 -62.24 -13.34
C GLN A 613 -5.20 -62.70 -12.97
N GLU A 614 -6.11 -62.64 -13.95
CA GLU A 614 -6.91 -63.77 -14.46
C GLU A 614 -8.02 -63.26 -15.40
N GLU A 615 -7.75 -63.24 -16.72
CA GLU A 615 -8.84 -63.36 -17.71
C GLU A 615 -9.21 -64.84 -17.88
N PRO A 616 -10.45 -65.28 -17.54
CA PRO A 616 -10.93 -66.60 -17.90
C PRO A 616 -11.46 -66.57 -19.35
N GLY A 617 -10.65 -67.07 -20.28
CA GLY A 617 -11.04 -67.20 -21.68
C GLY A 617 -12.14 -68.23 -21.94
N ARG A 618 -13.24 -67.75 -22.55
CA ARG A 618 -14.11 -68.36 -23.57
C ARG A 618 -14.72 -69.78 -23.42
N ASP A 619 -15.94 -69.84 -23.97
CA ASP A 619 -16.69 -70.99 -24.51
C ASP A 619 -17.34 -72.01 -23.55
N THR A 620 -18.67 -72.01 -23.54
CA THR A 620 -19.44 -73.14 -24.10
C THR A 620 -20.89 -72.76 -24.38
N ASP A 621 -21.41 -73.17 -25.53
CA ASP A 621 -22.83 -73.09 -25.89
C ASP A 621 -23.69 -73.99 -24.99
N LEU A 622 -24.92 -73.58 -24.67
CA LEU A 622 -26.03 -74.49 -24.37
C LEU A 622 -27.38 -73.79 -24.60
N GLU A 623 -28.18 -74.33 -25.51
CA GLU A 623 -29.60 -74.01 -25.67
C GLU A 623 -30.41 -74.65 -24.51
N ALA A 624 -31.45 -73.99 -24.00
CA ALA A 624 -32.82 -74.54 -23.93
C ALA A 624 -33.78 -73.76 -23.01
N ASP A 625 -35.02 -73.71 -23.49
CA ASP A 625 -36.31 -73.69 -22.78
C ASP A 625 -36.83 -72.46 -22.01
N VAL A 626 -37.98 -72.03 -22.55
CA VAL A 626 -38.94 -71.03 -22.05
C VAL A 626 -39.86 -71.69 -21.00
N GLU A 627 -40.19 -70.96 -19.94
CA GLU A 627 -41.52 -71.08 -19.33
C GLU A 627 -42.06 -69.70 -18.92
N ASP A 628 -43.24 -69.36 -19.44
CA ASP A 628 -43.96 -68.11 -19.17
C ASP A 628 -44.48 -68.04 -17.73
N THR A 629 -44.41 -66.87 -17.08
CA THR A 629 -45.63 -66.30 -16.50
C THR A 629 -45.61 -64.77 -16.47
N GLN A 630 -46.69 -64.16 -16.98
CA GLN A 630 -46.88 -62.72 -17.09
C GLN A 630 -47.17 -62.04 -15.74
N ILE A 631 -46.82 -60.77 -15.60
CA ILE A 631 -47.78 -59.66 -15.36
C ILE A 631 -47.11 -58.32 -15.73
N SER A 632 -47.88 -57.48 -16.42
CA SER A 632 -47.49 -56.17 -16.96
C SER A 632 -47.50 -55.04 -15.93
N THR A 633 -46.62 -54.04 -16.07
CA THR A 633 -47.02 -52.67 -16.52
C THR A 633 -45.83 -51.78 -16.88
N GLU A 634 -45.96 -51.14 -18.05
CA GLU A 634 -45.39 -49.88 -18.56
C GLU A 634 -44.02 -49.36 -18.09
N VAL A 635 -43.12 -49.25 -19.07
CA VAL A 635 -41.88 -48.46 -19.04
C VAL A 635 -42.17 -47.02 -19.46
N THR A 636 -41.64 -46.05 -18.73
CA THR A 636 -41.24 -44.75 -19.30
C THR A 636 -39.82 -44.42 -18.86
N GLU A 637 -38.89 -44.45 -19.81
CA GLU A 637 -37.52 -44.00 -19.62
C GLU A 637 -37.48 -42.46 -19.56
N THR A 638 -36.75 -41.89 -18.61
CA THR A 638 -36.09 -40.58 -18.78
C THR A 638 -34.87 -40.52 -17.87
N GLU A 639 -33.70 -40.23 -18.46
CA GLU A 639 -32.47 -39.93 -17.74
C GLU A 639 -32.56 -38.54 -17.07
N PRO A 640 -31.91 -38.31 -15.92
CA PRO A 640 -31.76 -36.97 -15.37
C PRO A 640 -30.54 -36.26 -16.01
N GLU A 641 -30.80 -35.41 -17.01
CA GLU A 641 -29.77 -34.51 -17.54
C GLU A 641 -29.20 -33.59 -16.44
N ARG A 642 -27.86 -33.41 -16.43
CA ARG A 642 -27.19 -32.42 -15.59
C ARG A 642 -27.57 -31.00 -16.02
N SER A 643 -28.46 -30.35 -15.27
CA SER A 643 -28.93 -29.01 -15.55
C SER A 643 -27.87 -27.93 -15.26
N ILE A 644 -27.29 -27.39 -16.34
CA ILE A 644 -26.36 -26.25 -16.28
C ILE A 644 -27.16 -24.97 -16.00
N LEU A 645 -27.09 -24.47 -14.77
CA LEU A 645 -27.74 -23.22 -14.36
C LEU A 645 -27.11 -22.01 -15.06
N ARG A 646 -27.91 -21.37 -15.94
CA ARG A 646 -27.55 -20.16 -16.68
C ARG A 646 -28.07 -18.94 -15.91
N LEU A 647 -27.18 -18.05 -15.44
CA LEU A 647 -27.61 -16.81 -14.75
C LEU A 647 -28.51 -15.97 -15.68
N VAL A 648 -29.74 -15.72 -15.24
CA VAL A 648 -30.66 -14.78 -15.86
C VAL A 648 -30.38 -13.37 -15.32
N ARG A 649 -30.21 -12.38 -16.21
CA ARG A 649 -30.14 -10.97 -15.82
C ARG A 649 -31.53 -10.51 -15.36
N ALA A 650 -31.60 -9.87 -14.20
CA ALA A 650 -32.81 -9.15 -13.78
C ALA A 650 -33.07 -7.99 -14.74
N GLY A 651 -34.31 -7.87 -15.21
CA GLY A 651 -34.84 -6.67 -15.88
C GLY A 651 -35.77 -5.92 -14.93
N ASP A 652 -35.88 -4.62 -15.14
CA ASP A 652 -36.68 -3.71 -14.29
C ASP A 652 -38.20 -4.02 -14.32
N PRO A 653 -38.94 -3.66 -13.26
CA PRO A 653 -40.33 -4.07 -13.09
C PRO A 653 -41.33 -3.12 -13.76
N GLU A 654 -42.32 -3.68 -14.48
CA GLU A 654 -43.56 -2.97 -14.80
C GLU A 654 -44.72 -3.35 -13.87
N SER A 655 -45.63 -2.39 -13.71
CA SER A 655 -46.67 -2.31 -12.68
C SER A 655 -47.96 -3.06 -12.98
N SER A 656 -48.75 -3.35 -11.93
CA SER A 656 -50.17 -3.70 -12.04
C SER A 656 -51.07 -2.63 -11.40
N GLU A 657 -52.19 -2.33 -12.05
CA GLU A 657 -53.06 -1.18 -11.78
C GLU A 657 -54.12 -1.40 -10.68
N THR A 658 -54.57 -0.32 -10.03
CA THR A 658 -56.01 -0.02 -9.82
C THR A 658 -56.22 1.50 -9.70
N GLY A 659 -57.15 2.08 -10.48
CA GLY A 659 -57.54 3.52 -10.41
C GLY A 659 -58.73 3.78 -9.47
N PRO A 660 -59.59 4.82 -9.67
CA PRO A 660 -59.58 5.87 -10.72
C PRO A 660 -59.89 7.32 -10.23
N GLU A 661 -59.75 8.34 -11.10
CA GLU A 661 -60.83 9.31 -11.46
C GLU A 661 -60.41 10.45 -12.43
N LYS A 662 -61.32 10.77 -13.38
CA LYS A 662 -61.60 12.09 -14.03
C LYS A 662 -60.62 12.76 -15.04
N MET A 663 -60.83 12.37 -16.31
CA MET A 663 -60.87 13.15 -17.59
C MET A 663 -61.38 14.63 -17.53
N PRO A 664 -61.37 15.43 -18.65
CA PRO A 664 -60.50 15.53 -19.87
C PRO A 664 -60.34 17.03 -20.31
N PRO A 665 -60.39 17.49 -21.60
CA PRO A 665 -59.87 17.01 -22.92
C PRO A 665 -58.85 18.00 -23.56
N THR A 666 -58.03 17.65 -24.57
CA THR A 666 -58.26 17.70 -26.06
C THR A 666 -56.90 17.44 -26.76
N SER A 667 -56.70 17.11 -28.05
CA SER A 667 -57.53 16.83 -29.26
C SER A 667 -56.67 16.12 -30.33
N ARG A 668 -57.21 15.12 -31.08
CA ARG A 668 -57.51 15.11 -32.56
C ARG A 668 -56.37 15.60 -33.50
N ALA A 669 -56.01 14.92 -34.60
CA ALA A 669 -56.69 13.87 -35.39
C ALA A 669 -55.74 13.02 -36.30
N LYS A 670 -56.22 11.82 -36.71
CA LYS A 670 -56.26 11.14 -38.06
C LYS A 670 -55.18 11.46 -39.14
N SER A 671 -54.71 10.58 -40.05
CA SER A 671 -55.12 9.27 -40.65
C SER A 671 -53.84 8.56 -41.20
N GLY A 672 -53.73 7.25 -41.49
CA GLY A 672 -54.29 6.49 -42.63
C GLY A 672 -53.60 6.81 -44.00
N GLU A 673 -53.24 5.87 -44.90
CA GLU A 673 -53.41 4.39 -44.94
C GLU A 673 -52.37 3.64 -45.86
N SER A 674 -51.81 2.51 -45.38
CA SER A 674 -51.32 1.26 -46.04
C SER A 674 -50.49 1.18 -47.37
N LEU A 675 -49.54 0.21 -47.37
CA LEU A 675 -49.08 -0.71 -48.45
C LEU A 675 -47.94 -0.36 -49.46
N ALA A 676 -46.78 -1.01 -49.19
CA ALA A 676 -45.91 -1.78 -50.12
C ALA A 676 -44.86 -1.11 -51.07
N SER A 677 -43.63 -1.67 -50.99
CA SER A 677 -42.66 -1.90 -52.08
C SER A 677 -41.93 -0.73 -52.76
N VAL A 678 -40.72 -0.38 -52.27
CA VAL A 678 -39.50 -0.17 -53.10
C VAL A 678 -38.23 -0.50 -52.27
N SER A 679 -37.70 -1.72 -52.40
CA SER A 679 -36.39 -2.09 -51.82
C SER A 679 -35.44 -2.85 -52.77
N ASP A 680 -35.86 -3.14 -54.01
CA ASP A 680 -35.10 -3.97 -54.98
C ASP A 680 -34.39 -3.19 -56.11
N LEU A 681 -34.15 -1.88 -55.95
CA LEU A 681 -33.63 -1.02 -57.05
C LEU A 681 -32.35 -0.23 -56.73
N ARG A 682 -31.55 -0.66 -55.74
CA ARG A 682 -30.21 -0.10 -55.46
C ARG A 682 -29.05 -1.09 -55.38
N ILE A 683 -29.27 -2.37 -55.73
CA ILE A 683 -28.25 -3.45 -55.63
C ILE A 683 -27.54 -3.73 -57.00
N ARG A 684 -27.69 -2.87 -58.01
CA ARG A 684 -27.15 -3.10 -59.37
C ARG A 684 -26.39 -1.93 -60.01
N GLN A 685 -25.77 -1.06 -59.22
CA GLN A 685 -25.02 0.07 -59.79
C GLN A 685 -23.80 0.53 -58.96
N LYS A 686 -23.12 -0.42 -58.30
CA LYS A 686 -21.81 -0.19 -57.65
C LYS A 686 -20.97 -1.49 -57.54
N LEU A 687 -20.83 -2.17 -58.67
CA LEU A 687 -19.89 -3.28 -58.89
C LEU A 687 -19.20 -3.03 -60.23
N GLU A 688 -18.27 -2.07 -60.25
CA GLU A 688 -17.27 -1.73 -61.27
C GLU A 688 -16.76 -0.30 -60.95
N GLU A 689 -15.81 -0.20 -60.02
CA GLU A 689 -14.81 0.89 -59.83
C GLU A 689 -14.09 0.65 -58.48
N GLU A 690 -13.29 -0.42 -58.41
CA GLU A 690 -12.14 -0.48 -57.52
C GLU A 690 -10.95 0.15 -58.26
N ASP A 691 -10.51 1.34 -57.86
CA ASP A 691 -9.09 1.72 -57.86
C ASP A 691 -8.90 3.09 -57.17
N SER A 692 -8.02 3.14 -56.16
CA SER A 692 -7.49 4.34 -55.48
C SER A 692 -8.49 5.34 -54.84
N ALA A 693 -8.74 5.19 -53.54
CA ALA A 693 -9.07 6.28 -52.63
C ALA A 693 -8.55 5.94 -51.22
N GLU A 694 -8.05 6.93 -50.47
CA GLU A 694 -7.43 6.75 -49.16
C GLU A 694 -8.48 6.47 -48.06
N GLU A 695 -8.15 5.66 -47.07
CA GLU A 695 -9.07 5.29 -45.97
C GLU A 695 -9.21 6.43 -44.94
N GLU A 696 -10.43 6.87 -44.65
CA GLU A 696 -10.70 7.78 -43.52
C GLU A 696 -10.66 7.01 -42.17
N PRO A 697 -10.06 7.55 -41.09
CA PRO A 697 -9.95 6.82 -39.81
C PRO A 697 -11.28 6.68 -39.04
N GLU A 698 -11.57 5.49 -38.52
CA GLU A 698 -12.76 5.16 -37.69
C GLU A 698 -12.77 5.79 -36.27
N ASP A 699 -11.96 6.81 -35.97
CA ASP A 699 -11.81 7.36 -34.60
C ASP A 699 -12.73 8.55 -34.25
N GLY A 700 -13.58 9.01 -35.17
CA GLY A 700 -14.57 10.05 -34.92
C GLY A 700 -14.02 11.49 -34.93
N PHE A 701 -12.79 11.68 -35.41
CA PHE A 701 -12.18 12.99 -35.64
C PHE A 701 -12.06 13.27 -37.14
N GLY A 702 -12.17 14.55 -37.54
CA GLY A 702 -12.13 14.97 -38.94
C GLY A 702 -10.73 14.93 -39.58
N GLU A 703 -10.63 15.59 -40.74
CA GLU A 703 -9.36 15.77 -41.47
C GLU A 703 -8.29 16.47 -40.60
N ILE A 704 -7.03 16.30 -40.98
CA ILE A 704 -5.90 16.96 -40.30
C ILE A 704 -5.88 18.44 -40.70
N GLU A 705 -6.23 19.29 -39.74
CA GLU A 705 -6.06 20.73 -39.80
C GLU A 705 -4.76 21.16 -39.09
N THR A 706 -4.44 22.45 -39.13
CA THR A 706 -3.38 23.03 -38.31
C THR A 706 -3.94 24.22 -37.52
N LEU A 707 -3.64 24.26 -36.23
CA LEU A 707 -3.97 25.39 -35.34
C LEU A 707 -2.72 25.86 -34.61
N ARG A 708 -2.76 27.11 -34.17
CA ARG A 708 -1.76 27.65 -33.25
C ARG A 708 -2.05 27.18 -31.84
N ILE A 709 -1.01 27.05 -31.01
CA ILE A 709 -1.14 26.54 -29.65
C ILE A 709 -2.15 27.32 -28.80
N GLU A 710 -2.26 28.64 -28.97
CA GLU A 710 -3.24 29.50 -28.29
C GLU A 710 -4.71 29.24 -28.69
N ASP A 711 -4.95 28.66 -29.87
CA ASP A 711 -6.29 28.38 -30.42
C ASP A 711 -6.76 26.92 -30.15
N ILE A 712 -5.92 26.08 -29.52
CA ILE A 712 -6.24 24.67 -29.26
C ILE A 712 -7.08 24.55 -27.99
N VAL A 713 -8.29 24.03 -28.15
CA VAL A 713 -9.29 23.85 -27.07
C VAL A 713 -9.38 22.39 -26.60
N PRO A 714 -9.78 22.14 -25.33
CA PRO A 714 -10.06 20.79 -24.83
C PRO A 714 -11.04 20.01 -25.71
N GLY A 715 -10.77 18.72 -25.88
CA GLY A 715 -11.47 17.83 -26.81
C GLY A 715 -10.88 17.78 -28.22
N THR A 716 -9.92 18.64 -28.57
CA THR A 716 -9.17 18.55 -29.83
C THR A 716 -8.12 17.44 -29.75
N LYS A 717 -7.93 16.65 -30.81
CA LYS A 717 -6.85 15.65 -30.90
C LYS A 717 -5.62 16.30 -31.55
N VAL A 718 -4.49 16.35 -30.86
CA VAL A 718 -3.22 16.96 -31.31
C VAL A 718 -2.18 15.88 -31.58
N LEU A 719 -1.32 16.08 -32.57
CA LEU A 719 -0.17 15.22 -32.80
C LEU A 719 0.97 15.60 -31.84
N ILE A 720 1.44 14.63 -31.06
CA ILE A 720 2.47 14.80 -30.02
C ILE A 720 3.86 14.46 -30.58
N ASP A 721 3.95 13.41 -31.39
CA ASP A 721 5.19 12.97 -32.03
C ASP A 721 4.94 12.63 -33.52
N GLU A 722 5.55 13.38 -34.44
CA GLU A 722 5.48 13.15 -35.89
C GLU A 722 6.23 11.88 -36.35
N GLY A 723 7.24 11.44 -35.61
CA GLY A 723 8.08 10.28 -35.94
C GLY A 723 7.44 8.94 -35.55
N GLU A 724 6.81 8.90 -34.38
CA GLU A 724 6.09 7.70 -33.88
C GLU A 724 4.57 7.74 -34.19
N GLY A 725 4.05 8.87 -34.70
CA GLY A 725 2.65 9.01 -35.10
C GLY A 725 1.67 9.09 -33.91
N ILE A 726 2.14 9.53 -32.74
CA ILE A 726 1.38 9.52 -31.49
C ILE A 726 0.47 10.74 -31.43
N TRP A 727 -0.83 10.49 -31.30
CA TRP A 727 -1.86 11.51 -31.07
C TRP A 727 -2.36 11.47 -29.62
N GLY A 728 -2.79 12.62 -29.11
CA GLY A 728 -3.49 12.72 -27.82
C GLY A 728 -4.60 13.75 -27.83
N ILE A 729 -5.62 13.51 -27.01
CA ILE A 729 -6.78 14.39 -26.85
C ILE A 729 -6.45 15.43 -25.77
N VAL A 730 -6.57 16.70 -26.10
CA VAL A 730 -6.33 17.81 -25.16
C VAL A 730 -7.37 17.80 -24.05
N ALA A 731 -6.91 17.74 -22.81
CA ALA A 731 -7.71 17.77 -21.60
C ALA A 731 -7.83 19.18 -21.02
N ASP A 732 -6.76 19.98 -21.12
CA ASP A 732 -6.70 21.36 -20.62
C ASP A 732 -5.68 22.19 -21.42
N SER A 733 -5.89 23.50 -21.55
CA SER A 733 -4.95 24.43 -22.21
C SER A 733 -4.92 25.79 -21.51
N MET A 734 -3.72 26.28 -21.19
CA MET A 734 -3.51 27.53 -20.45
C MET A 734 -2.18 28.22 -20.81
N ALA A 735 -2.12 29.53 -20.61
CA ALA A 735 -0.87 30.29 -20.71
C ALA A 735 -0.02 30.11 -19.44
N ASP A 736 1.31 30.03 -19.59
CA ASP A 736 2.23 29.99 -18.45
C ASP A 736 2.46 31.40 -17.88
N GLU A 737 2.13 31.62 -16.60
CA GLU A 737 2.31 32.91 -15.94
C GLU A 737 3.75 33.15 -15.42
N SER A 738 4.70 32.22 -15.63
CA SER A 738 5.96 32.19 -14.87
C SER A 738 7.21 32.82 -15.52
N GLU A 739 7.36 32.85 -16.85
CA GLU A 739 8.16 33.83 -17.65
C GLU A 739 8.24 33.44 -19.16
N GLU A 740 8.24 34.46 -20.06
CA GLU A 740 8.14 34.37 -21.54
C GLU A 740 6.88 33.67 -22.12
N ALA A 741 6.34 34.20 -23.22
CA ALA A 741 5.02 33.86 -23.75
C ALA A 741 4.92 32.41 -24.31
N HIS A 742 4.64 31.47 -23.42
CA HIS A 742 4.44 30.05 -23.72
C HIS A 742 3.04 29.59 -23.29
N TRP A 743 2.55 28.59 -24.02
CA TRP A 743 1.30 27.89 -23.73
C TRP A 743 1.61 26.45 -23.31
N VAL A 744 0.82 25.97 -22.36
CA VAL A 744 0.87 24.62 -21.81
C VAL A 744 -0.42 23.90 -22.20
N ILE A 745 -0.27 22.77 -22.87
CA ILE A 745 -1.36 21.87 -23.24
C ILE A 745 -1.16 20.55 -22.54
N ALA A 746 -2.14 20.15 -21.72
CA ALA A 746 -2.20 18.81 -21.15
C ALA A 746 -3.02 17.91 -22.09
N CYS A 747 -2.46 16.79 -22.51
CA CYS A 747 -3.10 15.84 -23.43
C CYS A 747 -3.04 14.41 -22.90
N VAL A 748 -4.05 13.61 -23.22
CA VAL A 748 -4.10 12.18 -22.93
C VAL A 748 -3.90 11.44 -24.24
N THR A 749 -2.82 10.66 -24.34
CA THR A 749 -2.48 9.88 -25.54
C THR A 749 -3.50 8.77 -25.82
N ASP A 750 -3.53 8.24 -27.05
CA ASP A 750 -4.40 7.11 -27.41
C ASP A 750 -4.12 5.82 -26.58
N ASP A 751 -2.93 5.66 -25.97
CA ASP A 751 -2.58 4.59 -25.03
C ASP A 751 -2.84 4.93 -23.55
N GLY A 752 -3.33 6.14 -23.25
CA GLY A 752 -3.81 6.55 -21.94
C GLY A 752 -2.73 7.10 -20.99
N ALA A 753 -1.61 7.59 -21.52
CA ALA A 753 -0.62 8.35 -20.78
C ALA A 753 -1.00 9.85 -20.71
N ASP A 754 -0.73 10.48 -19.58
CA ASP A 754 -0.86 11.93 -19.40
C ASP A 754 0.44 12.61 -19.89
N GLU A 755 0.38 13.33 -21.01
CA GLU A 755 1.48 14.09 -21.61
C GLU A 755 1.28 15.60 -21.48
N THR A 756 2.36 16.37 -21.62
CA THR A 756 2.30 17.84 -21.53
C THR A 756 3.20 18.50 -22.57
N ILE A 757 2.59 19.25 -23.48
CA ILE A 757 3.26 20.06 -24.50
C ILE A 757 3.44 21.47 -23.93
N VAL A 758 4.67 22.00 -24.00
CA VAL A 758 4.98 23.40 -23.68
C VAL A 758 5.65 24.01 -24.90
N ALA A 759 5.06 25.05 -25.47
CA ALA A 759 5.54 25.68 -26.70
C ALA A 759 5.22 27.19 -26.73
N PRO A 760 5.95 28.01 -27.52
CA PRO A 760 5.79 29.46 -27.55
C PRO A 760 4.48 29.86 -28.25
N GLU A 761 3.95 31.03 -27.87
CA GLU A 761 2.78 31.65 -28.53
C GLU A 761 2.98 31.73 -30.06
N GLY A 762 2.01 31.23 -30.82
CA GLY A 762 2.04 31.17 -32.28
C GLY A 762 2.68 29.92 -32.90
N GLU A 763 3.19 28.96 -32.14
CA GLU A 763 3.63 27.66 -32.68
C GLU A 763 2.43 26.84 -33.20
N ILE A 764 2.62 26.15 -34.32
CA ILE A 764 1.55 25.52 -35.10
C ILE A 764 1.63 24.00 -34.98
N PHE A 765 0.53 23.37 -34.54
CA PHE A 765 0.43 21.92 -34.38
C PHE A 765 -0.57 21.30 -35.38
N PRO A 766 -0.30 20.07 -35.88
CA PRO A 766 -1.30 19.26 -36.56
C PRO A 766 -2.38 18.82 -35.57
N ILE A 767 -3.65 19.03 -35.94
CA ILE A 767 -4.80 18.70 -35.11
C ILE A 767 -5.89 18.00 -35.92
N ARG A 768 -6.75 17.25 -35.23
CA ARG A 768 -8.02 16.74 -35.76
C ARG A 768 -9.13 17.13 -34.79
N LYS A 769 -10.19 17.76 -35.30
CA LYS A 769 -11.36 18.17 -34.51
C LYS A 769 -12.35 17.01 -34.41
N GLN A 770 -13.03 16.87 -33.28
CA GLN A 770 -14.11 15.90 -33.13
C GLN A 770 -15.28 16.27 -34.04
N GLN A 771 -15.86 15.30 -34.77
CA GLN A 771 -17.01 15.52 -35.67
C GLN A 771 -18.36 15.52 -34.93
#